data_AF-A0A377GNK3-F1
#
_entry.id   AF-A0A377GNK3-F1
#
_cell.length_a   1.000
_cell.length_b   1.000
_cell.length_c   1.000
_cell.angle_alpha   90.00
_cell.angle_beta   90.00
_cell.angle_gamma   90.00
#
_symmetry.space_group_name_H-M   'P 1'
#
loop_
_entity.id
_entity.type
_entity.pdbx_description
1 polymer ?
#
loop_
_entity_poly.entity_id
_entity_poly.type
_entity_poly.pdbx_seq_one_letter_code
_entity_poly.pdbx_strand_id
1 'polypeptide(L)'
;MTGSKIQSFDLFKAAMGNSEYLKEIDKDIRSQAQFLTTLEEEQFTASNILESIKIVQSLKVKSLLIIHLLSQKEFLSCLRGDSLLNRLTLQDHHIPSRLNVLVHQLDLETLSPQLIGKLEPEAAVSILCSIPHFHQLTRKQIEALIERYPLYERHKVLTYWLNHFSSMPNAHYVLAHLMNIAAPNVIDELSKMESNQKETILINIIEHLGLFNNMSLKFLEHANKESHLILAIRLYLNGHYNKAYASYINQLAKRLLGKNHSFSLEAIELLFFLNDKLAFKELAKGTAFLTNRYLRNSALKGEVALFYQNKRINIQRLIQTVYLSPTIPGVSREQNLSLHSDENPFIEGLIKHDKSINCFEYFLIHYKGSPEPITQLINDYMEFYGGSEKLRSRNQAIHHISFMLRRPELDESIKEAIFTAFLNHPIFFDEQVSYQLFLFDAKRIIRYFGLRGGKDNYQRVIELCTLALKNLNSEINQEIIQVAQQALSEAQQELTYTQNQGFFANLIKWIKRCWTYGWTGFFKPNAPDYVASESWAPIENNRKKSTKRVPKNIPAPDTGKDILDLLKKISLPLTQEKFEDIIKALDSYSLQPMPKEEFSTRQKLHTLYHYVMTHKENNEGLYRWLKENQTPFIVNRFRLLELTLKEKQRSEVDLLLAQVNEDSDHLQSVSDELDYPMPELIITPTPKPLKAQETTDFVTSATKVFSEYACEATVYAQSAFHWAEGFFSKMKQPAQEEEDTFEVEHIESFNTAISN
;
A
#
# COMPACT_ATOMS: atom_id res chain seq x y z
N MET A 1 -29.56 39.54 -44.10
CA MET A 1 -29.92 39.10 -42.73
C MET A 1 -28.72 38.47 -41.98
N THR A 2 -27.51 38.99 -42.13
CA THR A 2 -26.30 38.49 -41.44
C THR A 2 -25.85 39.38 -40.27
N GLY A 3 -26.37 40.60 -40.15
CA GLY A 3 -25.95 41.57 -39.12
C GLY A 3 -26.36 41.22 -37.68
N SER A 4 -27.54 40.61 -37.45
CA SER A 4 -28.00 40.28 -36.08
C SER A 4 -27.25 39.10 -35.47
N LYS A 5 -26.86 38.10 -36.27
CA LYS A 5 -26.08 36.93 -35.81
C LYS A 5 -24.62 37.27 -35.45
N ILE A 6 -24.05 38.29 -36.07
CA ILE A 6 -22.69 38.75 -35.75
C ILE A 6 -22.70 39.50 -34.41
N GLN A 7 -23.70 40.37 -34.19
CA GLN A 7 -23.87 41.08 -32.91
C GLN A 7 -24.21 40.13 -31.75
N SER A 8 -24.99 39.06 -31.98
CA SER A 8 -25.30 38.08 -30.92
C SER A 8 -24.07 37.27 -30.49
N PHE A 9 -23.17 36.92 -31.42
CA PHE A 9 -21.94 36.21 -31.07
C PHE A 9 -20.92 37.09 -30.34
N ASP A 10 -20.76 38.36 -30.73
CA ASP A 10 -19.86 39.28 -30.02
C ASP A 10 -20.31 39.52 -28.57
N LEU A 11 -21.62 39.61 -28.34
CA LEU A 11 -22.20 39.67 -26.99
C LEU A 11 -21.97 38.37 -26.20
N PHE A 12 -22.18 37.22 -26.84
CA PHE A 12 -21.89 35.92 -26.24
C PHE A 12 -20.40 35.78 -25.85
N LYS A 13 -19.50 36.18 -26.74
CA LYS A 13 -18.05 36.18 -26.51
C LYS A 13 -17.66 37.11 -25.36
N ALA A 14 -18.27 38.29 -25.27
CA ALA A 14 -18.09 39.20 -24.14
C ALA A 14 -18.59 38.58 -22.81
N ALA A 15 -19.74 37.90 -22.84
CA ALA A 15 -20.29 37.19 -21.69
C ALA A 15 -19.40 36.02 -21.22
N MET A 16 -18.83 35.25 -22.17
CA MET A 16 -17.86 34.19 -21.89
C MET A 16 -16.53 34.69 -21.30
N GLY A 17 -16.21 35.98 -21.50
CA GLY A 17 -15.08 36.66 -20.85
C GLY A 17 -15.40 37.28 -19.48
N ASN A 18 -16.66 37.30 -19.05
CA ASN A 18 -17.10 37.93 -17.80
C ASN A 18 -17.16 36.92 -16.64
N SER A 19 -16.35 37.12 -15.61
CA SER A 19 -16.26 36.22 -14.45
C SER A 19 -17.55 36.10 -13.63
N GLU A 20 -18.39 37.14 -13.55
CA GLU A 20 -19.65 37.08 -12.79
C GLU A 20 -20.69 36.23 -13.50
N TYR A 21 -20.76 36.34 -14.83
CA TYR A 21 -21.65 35.52 -15.65
C TYR A 21 -21.25 34.04 -15.60
N LEU A 22 -19.96 33.74 -15.67
CA LEU A 22 -19.45 32.36 -15.51
C LEU A 22 -19.83 31.76 -14.15
N LYS A 23 -19.78 32.55 -13.07
CA LYS A 23 -20.20 32.11 -11.72
C LYS A 23 -21.69 31.78 -11.64
N GLU A 24 -22.54 32.50 -12.36
CA GLU A 24 -23.98 32.22 -12.36
C GLU A 24 -24.31 30.94 -13.14
N ILE A 25 -23.59 30.65 -14.23
CA ILE A 25 -23.68 29.37 -14.94
C ILE A 25 -23.24 28.22 -14.02
N ASP A 26 -22.15 28.41 -13.26
CA ASP A 26 -21.56 27.38 -12.39
C ASP A 26 -22.34 27.14 -11.08
N LYS A 27 -23.36 27.95 -10.80
CA LYS A 27 -24.09 27.97 -9.52
C LYS A 27 -24.81 26.67 -9.19
N ASP A 28 -25.56 26.11 -10.15
CA ASP A 28 -26.29 24.87 -9.97
C ASP A 28 -26.55 24.15 -11.31
N ILE A 29 -27.03 22.89 -11.24
CA ILE A 29 -27.33 22.06 -12.41
C ILE A 29 -28.42 22.69 -13.29
N ARG A 30 -29.33 23.50 -12.72
CA ARG A 30 -30.41 24.15 -13.49
C ARG A 30 -29.85 25.29 -14.34
N SER A 31 -28.96 26.12 -13.79
CA SER A 31 -28.24 27.16 -14.53
C SER A 31 -27.43 26.57 -15.68
N GLN A 32 -26.75 25.45 -15.45
CA GLN A 32 -26.01 24.74 -16.51
C GLN A 32 -26.93 24.21 -17.61
N ALA A 33 -28.08 23.65 -17.24
CA ALA A 33 -29.07 23.18 -18.21
C ALA A 33 -29.66 24.33 -19.02
N GLN A 34 -29.99 25.45 -18.37
CA GLN A 34 -30.47 26.67 -19.05
C GLN A 34 -29.44 27.19 -20.04
N PHE A 35 -28.17 27.27 -19.64
CA PHE A 35 -27.09 27.67 -20.54
C PHE A 35 -26.98 26.78 -21.78
N LEU A 36 -27.06 25.45 -21.62
CA LEU A 36 -27.06 24.51 -22.74
C LEU A 36 -28.28 24.68 -23.66
N THR A 37 -29.46 24.93 -23.10
CA THR A 37 -30.67 25.21 -23.89
C THR A 37 -30.51 26.50 -24.70
N THR A 38 -29.97 27.57 -24.11
CA THR A 38 -29.69 28.82 -24.83
C THR A 38 -28.68 28.62 -25.96
N LEU A 39 -27.65 27.79 -25.76
CA LEU A 39 -26.70 27.45 -26.83
C LEU A 39 -27.37 26.68 -27.99
N GLU A 40 -28.28 25.76 -27.68
CA GLU A 40 -29.06 25.01 -28.67
C GLU A 40 -30.01 25.93 -29.47
N GLU A 41 -30.62 26.93 -28.81
CA GLU A 41 -31.54 27.90 -29.43
C GLU A 41 -30.83 28.90 -30.37
N GLU A 42 -29.66 29.41 -29.98
CA GLU A 42 -28.92 30.44 -30.72
C GLU A 42 -28.19 29.90 -31.98
N GLN A 43 -28.06 28.58 -32.13
CA GLN A 43 -27.45 27.91 -33.28
C GLN A 43 -26.08 28.48 -33.68
N PHE A 44 -25.17 28.68 -32.72
CA PHE A 44 -23.81 29.12 -33.00
C PHE A 44 -23.06 28.10 -33.86
N THR A 45 -22.20 28.59 -34.77
CA THR A 45 -21.37 27.70 -35.58
C THR A 45 -20.30 27.00 -34.71
N ALA A 46 -19.83 25.84 -35.14
CA ALA A 46 -18.74 25.14 -34.46
C ALA A 46 -17.48 26.01 -34.30
N SER A 47 -17.17 26.88 -35.28
CA SER A 47 -16.05 27.82 -35.20
C SER A 47 -16.22 28.85 -34.08
N ASN A 48 -17.44 29.36 -33.91
CA ASN A 48 -17.78 30.33 -32.86
C ASN A 48 -17.62 29.71 -31.46
N ILE A 49 -18.07 28.47 -31.28
CA ILE A 49 -17.93 27.74 -30.03
C ILE A 49 -16.44 27.44 -29.74
N LEU A 50 -15.68 27.02 -30.74
CA LEU A 50 -14.22 26.80 -30.61
C LEU A 50 -13.46 28.06 -30.21
N GLU A 51 -13.84 29.22 -30.74
CA GLU A 51 -13.27 30.50 -30.34
C GLU A 51 -13.60 30.84 -28.88
N SER A 52 -14.83 30.57 -28.46
CA SER A 52 -15.29 30.80 -27.09
C SER A 52 -14.57 29.91 -26.07
N ILE A 53 -14.33 28.63 -26.41
CA ILE A 53 -13.57 27.68 -25.57
C ILE A 53 -12.14 28.20 -25.27
N LYS A 54 -11.53 28.98 -26.17
CA LYS A 54 -10.18 29.54 -25.96
C LYS A 54 -10.17 30.71 -24.96
N ILE A 55 -11.30 31.39 -24.78
CA ILE A 55 -11.42 32.62 -23.98
C ILE A 55 -11.92 32.33 -22.56
N VAL A 56 -12.77 31.31 -22.40
CA VAL A 56 -13.36 30.95 -21.12
C VAL A 56 -12.29 30.45 -20.14
N GLN A 57 -12.28 31.05 -18.95
CA GLN A 57 -11.38 30.69 -17.85
C GLN A 57 -11.96 29.61 -16.91
N SER A 58 -13.29 29.55 -16.75
CA SER A 58 -13.92 28.51 -15.90
C SER A 58 -13.87 27.15 -16.58
N LEU A 59 -13.25 26.16 -15.91
CA LEU A 59 -13.13 24.79 -16.41
C LEU A 59 -14.51 24.14 -16.62
N LYS A 60 -15.50 24.45 -15.76
CA LYS A 60 -16.85 23.88 -15.82
C LYS A 60 -17.64 24.39 -17.01
N VAL A 61 -17.72 25.72 -17.18
CA VAL A 61 -18.36 26.32 -18.36
C VAL A 61 -17.67 25.90 -19.66
N LYS A 62 -16.33 25.84 -19.64
CA LYS A 62 -15.54 25.35 -20.77
C LYS A 62 -15.90 23.89 -21.13
N SER A 63 -16.11 23.05 -20.12
CA SER A 63 -16.54 21.67 -20.32
C SER A 63 -17.94 21.58 -20.92
N LEU A 64 -18.89 22.42 -20.49
CA LEU A 64 -20.23 22.48 -21.08
C LEU A 64 -20.20 22.87 -22.56
N LEU A 65 -19.36 23.83 -22.93
CA LEU A 65 -19.15 24.21 -24.34
C LEU A 65 -18.56 23.06 -25.16
N ILE A 66 -17.56 22.36 -24.63
CA ILE A 66 -16.96 21.20 -25.29
C ILE A 66 -18.00 20.07 -25.43
N ILE A 67 -18.77 19.77 -24.39
CA ILE A 67 -19.83 18.74 -24.42
C ILE A 67 -20.88 19.08 -25.47
N HIS A 68 -21.32 20.34 -25.54
CA HIS A 68 -22.27 20.79 -26.56
C HIS A 68 -21.69 20.61 -27.98
N LEU A 69 -20.43 21.01 -28.21
CA LEU A 69 -19.76 20.82 -29.48
C LEU A 69 -19.63 19.35 -29.88
N LEU A 70 -19.27 18.48 -28.94
CA LEU A 70 -19.14 17.03 -29.14
C LEU A 70 -20.49 16.30 -29.31
N SER A 71 -21.61 16.98 -29.06
CA SER A 71 -22.96 16.48 -29.32
C SER A 71 -23.44 16.81 -30.76
N GLN A 72 -22.71 17.64 -31.50
CA GLN A 72 -23.09 18.05 -32.86
C GLN A 72 -22.50 17.08 -33.90
N LYS A 73 -23.37 16.34 -34.59
CA LYS A 73 -22.99 15.41 -35.66
C LYS A 73 -22.33 16.12 -36.84
N GLU A 74 -22.77 17.33 -37.16
CA GLU A 74 -22.24 18.15 -38.24
C GLU A 74 -20.77 18.48 -37.96
N PHE A 75 -20.45 18.85 -36.72
CA PHE A 75 -19.07 19.14 -36.31
C PHE A 75 -18.15 17.94 -36.54
N LEU A 76 -18.51 16.76 -36.03
CA LEU A 76 -17.69 15.55 -36.15
C LEU A 76 -17.51 15.09 -37.61
N SER A 77 -18.50 15.29 -38.46
CA SER A 77 -18.37 14.93 -39.88
C SER A 77 -17.47 15.89 -40.68
N CYS A 78 -17.30 17.13 -40.22
CA CYS A 78 -16.40 18.13 -40.81
C CYS A 78 -14.95 18.06 -40.30
N LEU A 79 -14.64 17.21 -39.32
CA LEU A 79 -13.28 17.09 -38.79
C LEU A 79 -12.34 16.35 -39.75
N ARG A 80 -11.10 16.82 -39.85
CA ARG A 80 -10.03 16.15 -40.59
C ARG A 80 -9.57 14.87 -39.87
N GLY A 81 -9.29 13.81 -40.65
CA GLY A 81 -8.83 12.51 -40.13
C GLY A 81 -9.94 11.49 -39.90
N ASP A 82 -9.58 10.22 -39.75
CA ASP A 82 -10.53 9.12 -39.61
C ASP A 82 -11.20 9.11 -38.23
N SER A 83 -12.50 8.80 -38.21
CA SER A 83 -13.25 8.62 -36.97
C SER A 83 -12.71 7.44 -36.18
N LEU A 84 -12.65 7.58 -34.84
CA LEU A 84 -12.23 6.50 -33.96
C LEU A 84 -13.13 5.26 -34.10
N LEU A 85 -14.41 5.43 -34.44
CA LEU A 85 -15.35 4.32 -34.60
C LEU A 85 -14.96 3.37 -35.75
N ASN A 86 -14.37 3.90 -36.82
CA ASN A 86 -13.93 3.10 -37.96
C ASN A 86 -12.73 2.19 -37.63
N ARG A 87 -12.01 2.52 -36.55
CA ARG A 87 -10.79 1.81 -36.12
C ARG A 87 -11.06 0.70 -35.11
N LEU A 88 -12.29 0.61 -34.56
CA LEU A 88 -12.65 -0.38 -33.54
C LEU A 88 -12.48 -1.84 -33.99
N THR A 89 -12.39 -2.10 -35.31
CA THR A 89 -12.23 -3.44 -35.90
C THR A 89 -10.82 -3.71 -36.45
N LEU A 90 -9.93 -2.71 -36.47
CA LEU A 90 -8.58 -2.86 -37.01
C LEU A 90 -7.62 -3.24 -35.88
N GLN A 91 -6.79 -4.26 -36.10
CA GLN A 91 -5.68 -4.63 -35.19
C GLN A 91 -4.40 -3.81 -35.48
N ASP A 92 -4.53 -2.74 -36.27
CA ASP A 92 -3.41 -1.93 -36.73
C ASP A 92 -2.76 -1.12 -35.60
N HIS A 93 -1.67 -0.42 -35.94
CA HIS A 93 -0.96 0.47 -35.02
C HIS A 93 -1.94 1.47 -34.41
N HIS A 94 -1.78 1.69 -33.11
CA HIS A 94 -2.62 2.61 -32.35
C HIS A 94 -2.44 4.04 -32.88
N ILE A 95 -3.55 4.74 -33.11
CA ILE A 95 -3.56 6.14 -33.56
C ILE A 95 -4.44 6.93 -32.58
N PRO A 96 -3.94 8.05 -32.03
CA PRO A 96 -4.72 8.90 -31.12
C PRO A 96 -6.06 9.37 -31.69
N SER A 97 -6.99 9.71 -30.80
CA SER A 97 -8.26 10.30 -31.24
C SER A 97 -8.04 11.76 -31.66
N ARG A 98 -8.59 12.13 -32.80
CA ARG A 98 -8.64 13.53 -33.26
C ARG A 98 -9.39 14.48 -32.30
N LEU A 99 -10.11 13.91 -31.34
CA LEU A 99 -10.85 14.65 -30.31
C LEU A 99 -10.05 14.85 -29.01
N ASN A 100 -8.86 14.26 -28.84
CA ASN A 100 -8.11 14.26 -27.58
C ASN A 100 -7.89 15.66 -27.00
N VAL A 101 -7.56 16.65 -27.84
CA VAL A 101 -7.33 18.03 -27.38
C VAL A 101 -8.55 18.62 -26.67
N LEU A 102 -9.75 18.35 -27.21
CA LEU A 102 -11.00 18.82 -26.62
C LEU A 102 -11.35 17.97 -25.39
N VAL A 103 -11.23 16.65 -25.52
CA VAL A 103 -11.59 15.70 -24.46
C VAL A 103 -10.73 15.92 -23.22
N HIS A 104 -9.42 16.15 -23.35
CA HIS A 104 -8.49 16.35 -22.23
C HIS A 104 -8.73 17.63 -21.43
N GLN A 105 -9.54 18.57 -21.96
CA GLN A 105 -9.90 19.81 -21.27
C GLN A 105 -11.21 19.69 -20.46
N LEU A 106 -11.87 18.53 -20.48
CA LEU A 106 -13.12 18.28 -19.78
C LEU A 106 -12.89 18.10 -18.28
N ASP A 107 -13.70 18.78 -17.48
CA ASP A 107 -13.94 18.47 -16.07
C ASP A 107 -15.00 17.37 -15.97
N LEU A 108 -14.58 16.17 -15.58
CA LEU A 108 -15.48 15.02 -15.48
C LEU A 108 -16.52 15.14 -14.36
N GLU A 109 -16.38 16.06 -13.41
CA GLU A 109 -17.45 16.34 -12.44
C GLU A 109 -18.70 16.90 -13.13
N THR A 110 -18.52 17.63 -14.23
CA THR A 110 -19.63 18.18 -15.02
C THR A 110 -20.30 17.14 -15.91
N LEU A 111 -19.61 16.04 -16.23
CA LEU A 111 -20.08 15.04 -17.18
C LEU A 111 -21.10 14.08 -16.53
N SER A 112 -22.36 14.51 -16.45
CA SER A 112 -23.45 13.68 -15.95
C SER A 112 -23.88 12.61 -16.97
N PRO A 113 -24.49 11.48 -16.53
CA PRO A 113 -25.05 10.47 -17.46
C PRO A 113 -26.07 11.05 -18.46
N GLN A 114 -26.80 12.10 -18.07
CA GLN A 114 -27.76 12.79 -18.94
C GLN A 114 -27.06 13.53 -20.08
N LEU A 115 -25.94 14.21 -19.78
CA LEU A 115 -25.11 14.89 -20.78
C LEU A 115 -24.39 13.88 -21.68
N ILE A 116 -23.92 12.76 -21.13
CA ILE A 116 -23.38 11.66 -21.93
C ILE A 116 -24.42 11.15 -22.93
N GLY A 117 -25.70 11.10 -22.54
CA GLY A 117 -26.82 10.74 -23.42
C GLY A 117 -26.98 11.64 -24.66
N LYS A 118 -26.47 12.88 -24.63
CA LYS A 118 -26.50 13.81 -25.77
C LYS A 118 -25.30 13.66 -26.71
N LEU A 119 -24.19 13.08 -26.23
CA LEU A 119 -22.96 12.97 -27.01
C LEU A 119 -23.13 12.03 -28.22
N GLU A 120 -22.44 12.37 -29.31
CA GLU A 120 -22.26 11.46 -30.43
C GLU A 120 -21.38 10.26 -30.05
N PRO A 121 -21.57 9.08 -30.66
CA PRO A 121 -20.88 7.86 -30.24
C PRO A 121 -19.35 7.94 -30.34
N GLU A 122 -18.79 8.65 -31.33
CA GLU A 122 -17.33 8.86 -31.45
C GLU A 122 -16.76 9.63 -30.26
N ALA A 123 -17.47 10.66 -29.81
CA ALA A 123 -17.07 11.46 -28.66
C ALA A 123 -17.14 10.64 -27.37
N ALA A 124 -18.20 9.85 -27.18
CA ALA A 124 -18.34 8.97 -26.02
C ALA A 124 -17.19 7.95 -25.91
N VAL A 125 -16.82 7.30 -27.02
CA VAL A 125 -15.68 6.36 -27.00
C VAL A 125 -14.35 7.10 -26.82
N SER A 126 -14.19 8.31 -27.37
CA SER A 126 -12.97 9.12 -27.15
C SER A 126 -12.80 9.53 -25.68
N ILE A 127 -13.89 9.88 -24.99
CA ILE A 127 -13.86 10.16 -23.55
C ILE A 127 -13.48 8.91 -22.75
N LEU A 128 -14.01 7.74 -23.11
CA LEU A 128 -13.65 6.46 -22.48
C LEU A 128 -12.16 6.11 -22.64
N CYS A 129 -11.52 6.59 -23.71
CA CYS A 129 -10.11 6.36 -24.02
C CYS A 129 -9.17 7.47 -23.50
N SER A 130 -9.69 8.47 -22.78
CA SER A 130 -8.91 9.61 -22.29
C SER A 130 -8.01 9.22 -21.09
N ILE A 131 -6.71 9.06 -21.34
CA ILE A 131 -5.71 8.68 -20.31
C ILE A 131 -5.72 9.61 -19.08
N PRO A 132 -5.76 10.95 -19.21
CA PRO A 132 -5.82 11.85 -18.04
C PRO A 132 -7.02 11.60 -17.12
N HIS A 133 -8.08 11.00 -17.66
CA HIS A 133 -9.39 10.89 -17.03
C HIS A 133 -9.67 9.52 -16.41
N PHE A 134 -8.83 8.51 -16.63
CA PHE A 134 -9.07 7.14 -16.17
C PHE A 134 -9.34 7.02 -14.67
N HIS A 135 -8.65 7.81 -13.84
CA HIS A 135 -8.80 7.79 -12.38
C HIS A 135 -10.03 8.56 -11.86
N GLN A 136 -10.71 9.32 -12.72
CA GLN A 136 -11.85 10.18 -12.37
C GLN A 136 -13.19 9.62 -12.86
N LEU A 137 -13.17 8.80 -13.92
CA LEU A 137 -14.38 8.20 -14.49
C LEU A 137 -15.05 7.25 -13.50
N THR A 138 -16.30 7.55 -13.15
CA THR A 138 -17.10 6.69 -12.28
C THR A 138 -17.73 5.53 -13.05
N ARG A 139 -18.11 4.47 -12.32
CA ARG A 139 -18.87 3.33 -12.89
C ARG A 139 -20.08 3.76 -13.71
N LYS A 140 -20.89 4.70 -13.19
CA LYS A 140 -22.11 5.16 -13.87
C LYS A 140 -21.80 5.91 -15.17
N GLN A 141 -20.72 6.69 -15.19
CA GLN A 141 -20.28 7.38 -16.41
C GLN A 141 -19.77 6.39 -17.45
N ILE A 142 -18.96 5.40 -17.06
CA ILE A 142 -18.45 4.38 -17.99
C ILE A 142 -19.60 3.56 -18.59
N GLU A 143 -20.58 3.18 -17.78
CA GLU A 143 -21.79 2.50 -18.24
C GLU A 143 -22.53 3.34 -19.29
N ALA A 144 -22.79 4.62 -18.99
CA ALA A 144 -23.44 5.54 -19.92
C ALA A 144 -22.63 5.76 -21.21
N LEU A 145 -21.29 5.86 -21.15
CA LEU A 145 -20.42 6.04 -22.31
C LEU A 145 -20.45 4.83 -23.24
N ILE A 146 -20.41 3.61 -22.69
CA ILE A 146 -20.52 2.37 -23.46
C ILE A 146 -21.92 2.23 -24.07
N GLU A 147 -22.95 2.67 -23.35
CA GLU A 147 -24.33 2.57 -23.80
C GLU A 147 -24.66 3.41 -25.03
N ARG A 148 -23.88 4.47 -25.30
CA ARG A 148 -23.98 5.27 -26.53
C ARG A 148 -23.68 4.47 -27.79
N TYR A 149 -22.94 3.36 -27.68
CA TYR A 149 -22.65 2.48 -28.80
C TYR A 149 -23.71 1.36 -28.92
N PRO A 150 -24.12 0.97 -30.14
CA PRO A 150 -25.16 -0.05 -30.35
C PRO A 150 -24.87 -1.35 -29.60
N LEU A 151 -25.88 -1.91 -28.93
CA LEU A 151 -25.76 -3.06 -28.02
C LEU A 151 -24.94 -4.23 -28.62
N TYR A 152 -25.21 -4.57 -29.88
CA TYR A 152 -24.57 -5.68 -30.60
C TYR A 152 -23.09 -5.43 -30.91
N GLU A 153 -22.62 -4.18 -30.90
CA GLU A 153 -21.26 -3.81 -31.25
C GLU A 153 -20.42 -3.34 -30.05
N ARG A 154 -21.00 -3.26 -28.85
CA ARG A 154 -20.27 -2.86 -27.62
C ARG A 154 -19.03 -3.72 -27.35
N HIS A 155 -19.04 -4.97 -27.80
CA HIS A 155 -17.87 -5.86 -27.69
C HIS A 155 -16.65 -5.29 -28.43
N LYS A 156 -16.83 -4.63 -29.59
CA LYS A 156 -15.74 -4.03 -30.37
C LYS A 156 -15.05 -2.91 -29.60
N VAL A 157 -15.83 -2.10 -28.89
CA VAL A 157 -15.31 -1.02 -28.02
C VAL A 157 -14.46 -1.62 -26.89
N LEU A 158 -14.94 -2.69 -26.26
CA LEU A 158 -14.19 -3.38 -25.20
C LEU A 158 -12.90 -4.01 -25.72
N THR A 159 -12.94 -4.71 -26.85
CA THR A 159 -11.76 -5.30 -27.50
C THR A 159 -10.72 -4.23 -27.81
N TYR A 160 -11.14 -3.14 -28.45
CA TYR A 160 -10.26 -2.02 -28.79
C TYR A 160 -9.64 -1.40 -27.53
N TRP A 161 -10.45 -1.09 -26.51
CA TRP A 161 -9.95 -0.50 -25.27
C TRP A 161 -8.94 -1.42 -24.57
N LEU A 162 -9.22 -2.73 -24.47
CA LEU A 162 -8.31 -3.67 -23.82
C LEU A 162 -6.99 -3.83 -24.59
N ASN A 163 -7.01 -3.80 -25.93
CA ASN A 163 -5.79 -3.97 -26.72
C ASN A 163 -4.87 -2.74 -26.67
N HIS A 164 -5.44 -1.53 -26.60
CA HIS A 164 -4.66 -0.29 -26.77
C HIS A 164 -4.48 0.53 -25.48
N PHE A 165 -5.39 0.41 -24.51
CA PHE A 165 -5.41 1.28 -23.32
C PHE A 165 -5.21 0.54 -21.98
N SER A 166 -5.29 -0.78 -21.94
CA SER A 166 -5.20 -1.55 -20.68
C SER A 166 -3.86 -1.45 -19.94
N SER A 167 -2.78 -1.12 -20.66
CA SER A 167 -1.43 -0.91 -20.13
C SER A 167 -1.06 0.56 -19.90
N MET A 168 -1.98 1.48 -20.18
CA MET A 168 -1.74 2.92 -20.00
C MET A 168 -1.81 3.32 -18.52
N PRO A 169 -1.18 4.43 -18.11
CA PRO A 169 -1.21 4.92 -16.72
C PRO A 169 -2.65 5.05 -16.20
N ASN A 170 -2.89 4.61 -14.95
CA ASN A 170 -4.20 4.67 -14.30
C ASN A 170 -5.33 3.83 -14.97
N ALA A 171 -5.03 3.01 -15.99
CA ALA A 171 -6.04 2.22 -16.69
C ALA A 171 -6.76 1.19 -15.79
N HIS A 172 -6.13 0.78 -14.68
CA HIS A 172 -6.71 -0.16 -13.72
C HIS A 172 -8.04 0.32 -13.12
N TYR A 173 -8.29 1.64 -13.03
CA TYR A 173 -9.57 2.19 -12.58
C TYR A 173 -10.71 1.89 -13.56
N VAL A 174 -10.51 2.20 -14.84
CA VAL A 174 -11.48 1.92 -15.90
C VAL A 174 -11.69 0.42 -16.05
N LEU A 175 -10.60 -0.37 -16.05
CA LEU A 175 -10.67 -1.83 -16.13
C LEU A 175 -11.48 -2.44 -14.98
N ALA A 176 -11.35 -1.94 -13.76
CA ALA A 176 -12.16 -2.37 -12.63
C ALA A 176 -13.65 -2.08 -12.84
N HIS A 177 -14.00 -0.93 -13.41
CA HIS A 177 -15.38 -0.61 -13.77
C HIS A 177 -15.90 -1.48 -14.92
N LEU A 178 -15.10 -1.71 -15.97
CA LEU A 178 -15.46 -2.60 -17.08
C LEU A 178 -15.70 -4.04 -16.61
N MET A 179 -14.85 -4.55 -15.72
CA MET A 179 -15.04 -5.88 -15.12
C MET A 179 -16.35 -5.97 -14.32
N ASN A 180 -16.80 -4.89 -13.67
CA ASN A 180 -18.07 -4.87 -12.96
C ASN A 180 -19.30 -4.77 -13.87
N ILE A 181 -19.16 -4.16 -15.06
CA ILE A 181 -20.26 -3.94 -16.02
C ILE A 181 -20.38 -5.13 -16.99
N ALA A 182 -19.26 -5.61 -17.54
CA ALA A 182 -19.20 -6.58 -18.63
C ALA A 182 -18.12 -7.66 -18.41
N ALA A 183 -18.00 -8.19 -17.18
CA ALA A 183 -17.03 -9.24 -16.82
C ALA A 183 -16.91 -10.40 -17.82
N PRO A 184 -18.02 -11.01 -18.31
CA PRO A 184 -17.93 -12.11 -19.26
C PRO A 184 -17.21 -11.73 -20.56
N ASN A 185 -17.44 -10.52 -21.06
CA ASN A 185 -16.85 -10.04 -22.30
C ASN A 185 -15.36 -9.74 -22.11
N VAL A 186 -15.00 -9.10 -20.99
CA VAL A 186 -13.58 -8.83 -20.68
C VAL A 186 -12.79 -10.14 -20.55
N ILE A 187 -13.38 -11.16 -19.91
CA ILE A 187 -12.74 -12.47 -19.75
C ILE A 187 -12.60 -13.19 -21.10
N ASP A 188 -13.62 -13.13 -21.96
CA ASP A 188 -13.55 -13.72 -23.30
C ASP A 188 -12.44 -13.07 -24.14
N GLU A 189 -12.30 -11.74 -24.09
CA GLU A 189 -11.22 -11.03 -24.79
C GLU A 189 -9.84 -11.36 -24.21
N LEU A 190 -9.69 -11.44 -22.88
CA LEU A 190 -8.45 -11.91 -22.24
C LEU A 190 -8.06 -13.33 -22.65
N SER A 191 -9.02 -14.16 -23.08
CA SER A 191 -8.73 -15.51 -23.58
C SER A 191 -8.10 -15.51 -24.97
N LYS A 192 -8.39 -14.49 -25.79
CA LYS A 192 -7.94 -14.34 -27.20
C LYS A 192 -6.62 -13.57 -27.33
N MET A 193 -6.22 -12.82 -26.31
CA MET A 193 -5.02 -11.98 -26.31
C MET A 193 -3.70 -12.76 -26.31
N GLU A 194 -2.65 -12.11 -26.82
CA GLU A 194 -1.28 -12.60 -26.74
C GLU A 194 -0.80 -12.78 -25.29
N SER A 195 0.06 -13.77 -25.06
CA SER A 195 0.49 -14.17 -23.71
C SER A 195 1.14 -13.03 -22.91
N ASN A 196 1.92 -12.16 -23.55
CA ASN A 196 2.64 -11.09 -22.85
C ASN A 196 1.70 -9.94 -22.43
N GLN A 197 0.82 -9.50 -23.32
CA GLN A 197 -0.18 -8.48 -23.03
C GLN A 197 -1.15 -8.98 -21.95
N LYS A 198 -1.63 -10.22 -22.11
CA LYS A 198 -2.48 -10.88 -21.12
C LYS A 198 -1.84 -10.91 -19.73
N GLU A 199 -0.58 -11.33 -19.64
CA GLU A 199 0.14 -11.39 -18.36
C GLU A 199 0.24 -10.00 -17.70
N THR A 200 0.51 -8.96 -18.48
CA THR A 200 0.59 -7.57 -17.99
C THR A 200 -0.75 -7.12 -17.39
N ILE A 201 -1.86 -7.40 -18.08
CA ILE A 201 -3.19 -7.07 -17.59
C ILE A 201 -3.52 -7.86 -16.32
N LEU A 202 -3.18 -9.15 -16.27
CA LEU A 202 -3.41 -9.99 -15.09
C LEU A 202 -2.63 -9.49 -13.88
N ILE A 203 -1.35 -9.13 -14.05
CA ILE A 203 -0.52 -8.54 -12.99
C ILE A 203 -1.13 -7.24 -12.49
N ASN A 204 -1.51 -6.34 -13.40
CA ASN A 204 -2.15 -5.06 -13.05
C ASN A 204 -3.46 -5.28 -12.24
N ILE A 205 -4.29 -6.25 -12.63
CA ILE A 205 -5.47 -6.63 -11.85
C ILE A 205 -5.08 -7.15 -10.45
N ILE A 206 -4.04 -7.98 -10.35
CA ILE A 206 -3.56 -8.55 -9.07
C ILE A 206 -3.02 -7.45 -8.14
N GLU A 207 -2.26 -6.49 -8.66
CA GLU A 207 -1.71 -5.33 -7.93
C GLU A 207 -2.81 -4.40 -7.40
N HIS A 208 -3.97 -4.38 -8.07
CA HIS A 208 -5.09 -3.51 -7.73
C HIS A 208 -6.36 -4.27 -7.32
N LEU A 209 -6.26 -5.52 -6.83
CA LEU A 209 -7.43 -6.38 -6.47
C LEU A 209 -8.44 -5.68 -5.54
N GLY A 210 -8.00 -4.71 -4.75
CA GLY A 210 -8.90 -3.94 -3.90
C GLY A 210 -9.96 -3.13 -4.65
N LEU A 211 -9.77 -2.84 -5.94
CA LEU A 211 -10.75 -2.17 -6.81
C LEU A 211 -11.75 -3.14 -7.45
N PHE A 212 -11.41 -4.44 -7.51
CA PHE A 212 -12.20 -5.46 -8.19
C PHE A 212 -13.12 -6.17 -7.21
N ASN A 213 -14.34 -5.66 -7.08
CA ASN A 213 -15.37 -6.27 -6.25
C ASN A 213 -15.88 -7.57 -6.91
N ASN A 214 -15.71 -8.71 -6.24
CA ASN A 214 -16.18 -10.04 -6.68
C ASN A 214 -15.54 -10.57 -7.97
N MET A 215 -14.28 -11.03 -7.86
CA MET A 215 -13.61 -11.75 -8.95
C MET A 215 -14.36 -13.04 -9.31
N SER A 216 -14.64 -13.23 -10.60
CA SER A 216 -15.33 -14.43 -11.08
C SER A 216 -14.40 -15.65 -11.06
N LEU A 217 -14.98 -16.85 -10.89
CA LEU A 217 -14.22 -18.10 -10.99
C LEU A 217 -13.57 -18.29 -12.36
N LYS A 218 -14.15 -17.70 -13.42
CA LYS A 218 -13.60 -17.73 -14.78
C LYS A 218 -12.28 -16.95 -14.88
N PHE A 219 -12.14 -15.84 -14.15
CA PHE A 219 -10.87 -15.11 -14.11
C PHE A 219 -9.72 -15.96 -13.55
N LEU A 220 -10.00 -16.77 -12.52
CA LEU A 220 -9.02 -17.70 -11.95
C LEU A 220 -8.53 -18.75 -12.94
N GLU A 221 -9.23 -19.00 -14.05
CA GLU A 221 -8.76 -19.94 -15.08
C GLU A 221 -7.58 -19.34 -15.85
N HIS A 222 -7.60 -18.02 -16.04
CA HIS A 222 -6.53 -17.28 -16.70
C HIS A 222 -5.39 -16.92 -15.74
N ALA A 223 -5.71 -16.56 -14.49
CA ALA A 223 -4.74 -16.21 -13.46
C ALA A 223 -4.36 -17.43 -12.59
N ASN A 224 -4.04 -18.56 -13.22
CA ASN A 224 -3.76 -19.85 -12.55
C ASN A 224 -2.26 -20.17 -12.45
N LYS A 225 -1.38 -19.17 -12.33
CA LYS A 225 0.07 -19.38 -12.20
C LYS A 225 0.50 -19.24 -10.74
N GLU A 226 1.57 -19.95 -10.38
CA GLU A 226 2.19 -19.80 -9.06
C GLU A 226 2.75 -18.40 -8.84
N SER A 227 3.30 -17.76 -9.89
CA SER A 227 3.77 -16.37 -9.83
C SER A 227 2.68 -15.38 -9.40
N HIS A 228 1.43 -15.61 -9.84
CA HIS A 228 0.27 -14.80 -9.44
C HIS A 228 -0.07 -14.98 -7.96
N LEU A 229 0.03 -16.21 -7.46
CA LEU A 229 -0.14 -16.50 -6.03
C LEU A 229 0.96 -15.80 -5.21
N ILE A 230 2.22 -15.96 -5.60
CA ILE A 230 3.37 -15.32 -4.94
C ILE A 230 3.17 -13.81 -4.85
N LEU A 231 2.84 -13.15 -5.96
CA LEU A 231 2.60 -11.71 -6.00
C LEU A 231 1.47 -11.29 -5.05
N ALA A 232 0.32 -11.98 -5.11
CA ALA A 232 -0.82 -11.68 -4.24
C ALA A 232 -0.49 -11.85 -2.75
N ILE A 233 0.25 -12.90 -2.38
CA ILE A 233 0.68 -13.12 -0.99
C ILE A 233 1.65 -12.03 -0.55
N ARG A 234 2.64 -11.67 -1.38
CA ARG A 234 3.59 -10.59 -1.09
C ARG A 234 2.89 -9.25 -0.86
N LEU A 235 1.92 -8.89 -1.69
CA LEU A 235 1.11 -7.68 -1.51
C LEU A 235 0.31 -7.71 -0.20
N TYR A 236 -0.34 -8.84 0.10
CA TYR A 236 -1.10 -9.00 1.33
C TYR A 236 -0.22 -8.87 2.58
N LEU A 237 0.96 -9.52 2.59
CA LEU A 237 1.89 -9.46 3.73
C LEU A 237 2.49 -8.06 3.95
N ASN A 238 2.58 -7.23 2.91
CA ASN A 238 3.11 -5.86 2.96
C ASN A 238 2.06 -4.77 3.19
N GLY A 239 0.83 -5.13 3.58
CA GLY A 239 -0.15 -4.18 4.10
C GLY A 239 -1.44 -4.04 3.30
N HIS A 240 -1.57 -4.74 2.16
CA HIS A 240 -2.81 -4.78 1.39
C HIS A 240 -3.85 -5.73 2.02
N TYR A 241 -4.20 -5.51 3.29
CA TYR A 241 -5.14 -6.33 4.05
C TYR A 241 -6.59 -6.10 3.59
N ASN A 242 -6.94 -6.64 2.42
CA ASN A 242 -8.30 -6.61 1.89
C ASN A 242 -8.86 -8.05 1.76
N LYS A 243 -10.18 -8.18 1.97
CA LYS A 243 -10.96 -9.40 1.70
C LYS A 243 -10.78 -9.90 0.26
N ALA A 244 -10.60 -9.00 -0.72
CA ALA A 244 -10.36 -9.37 -2.11
C ALA A 244 -9.08 -10.22 -2.27
N TYR A 245 -7.95 -9.76 -1.72
CA TYR A 245 -6.70 -10.53 -1.70
C TYR A 245 -6.85 -11.86 -0.96
N ALA A 246 -7.44 -11.84 0.24
CA ALA A 246 -7.63 -13.05 1.02
C ALA A 246 -8.49 -14.10 0.28
N SER A 247 -9.54 -13.66 -0.42
CA SER A 247 -10.39 -14.53 -1.23
C SER A 247 -9.63 -15.10 -2.42
N TYR A 248 -8.91 -14.24 -3.16
CA TYR A 248 -8.12 -14.64 -4.33
C TYR A 248 -7.04 -15.66 -3.98
N ILE A 249 -6.24 -15.39 -2.94
CA ILE A 249 -5.19 -16.29 -2.44
C ILE A 249 -5.78 -17.65 -2.05
N ASN A 250 -6.86 -17.66 -1.26
CA ASN A 250 -7.51 -18.91 -0.82
C ASN A 250 -8.02 -19.73 -2.01
N GLN A 251 -8.66 -19.09 -3.00
CA GLN A 251 -9.22 -19.78 -4.16
C GLN A 251 -8.13 -20.32 -5.09
N LEU A 252 -7.11 -19.50 -5.41
CA LEU A 252 -6.01 -19.90 -6.28
C LEU A 252 -5.18 -21.03 -5.65
N ALA A 253 -4.83 -20.90 -4.37
CA ALA A 253 -4.07 -21.94 -3.67
C ALA A 253 -4.85 -23.26 -3.57
N LYS A 254 -6.15 -23.22 -3.25
CA LYS A 254 -7.01 -24.43 -3.26
C LYS A 254 -7.04 -25.09 -4.64
N ARG A 255 -7.09 -24.32 -5.73
CA ARG A 255 -7.09 -24.84 -7.10
C ARG A 255 -5.75 -25.47 -7.49
N LEU A 256 -4.64 -24.82 -7.17
CA LEU A 256 -3.30 -25.35 -7.43
C LEU A 256 -3.04 -26.64 -6.63
N LEU A 257 -3.46 -26.69 -5.36
CA LEU A 257 -3.43 -27.89 -4.54
C LEU A 257 -4.29 -29.02 -5.11
N GLY A 258 -5.51 -28.72 -5.55
CA GLY A 258 -6.41 -29.70 -6.16
C GLY A 258 -5.89 -30.29 -7.48
N LYS A 259 -4.96 -29.61 -8.16
CA LYS A 259 -4.26 -30.09 -9.35
C LYS A 259 -2.94 -30.81 -9.04
N ASN A 260 -2.62 -31.02 -7.75
CA ASN A 260 -1.33 -31.56 -7.31
C ASN A 260 -0.12 -30.76 -7.85
N HIS A 261 -0.23 -29.44 -7.92
CA HIS A 261 0.86 -28.56 -8.39
C HIS A 261 2.09 -28.65 -7.46
N SER A 262 3.27 -28.73 -8.05
CA SER A 262 4.56 -28.71 -7.33
C SER A 262 4.96 -27.27 -7.02
N PHE A 263 4.67 -26.80 -5.81
CA PHE A 263 5.04 -25.46 -5.37
C PHE A 263 6.56 -25.29 -5.22
N SER A 264 7.06 -24.13 -5.62
CA SER A 264 8.44 -23.68 -5.34
C SER A 264 8.65 -23.44 -3.84
N LEU A 265 9.92 -23.39 -3.43
CA LEU A 265 10.28 -23.10 -2.04
C LEU A 265 9.79 -21.73 -1.60
N GLU A 266 9.83 -20.74 -2.49
CA GLU A 266 9.36 -19.39 -2.20
C GLU A 266 7.85 -19.36 -1.92
N ALA A 267 7.04 -20.04 -2.74
CA ALA A 267 5.60 -20.11 -2.48
C ALA A 267 5.29 -20.83 -1.17
N ILE A 268 6.02 -21.91 -0.84
CA ILE A 268 5.83 -22.63 0.43
C ILE A 268 6.20 -21.74 1.63
N GLU A 269 7.29 -20.97 1.55
CA GLU A 269 7.69 -20.01 2.57
C GLU A 269 6.61 -18.93 2.78
N LEU A 270 6.11 -18.35 1.69
CA LEU A 270 5.04 -17.34 1.74
C LEU A 270 3.73 -17.91 2.30
N LEU A 271 3.36 -19.14 1.93
CA LEU A 271 2.21 -19.84 2.53
C LEU A 271 2.41 -20.09 4.02
N PHE A 272 3.63 -20.48 4.43
CA PHE A 272 3.97 -20.60 5.86
C PHE A 272 3.83 -19.26 6.59
N PHE A 273 4.20 -18.15 5.97
CA PHE A 273 4.05 -16.82 6.56
C PHE A 273 2.60 -16.35 6.66
N LEU A 274 1.69 -16.88 5.85
CA LEU A 274 0.24 -16.60 5.95
C LEU A 274 -0.45 -17.39 7.07
N ASN A 275 0.15 -18.48 7.52
CA ASN A 275 -0.46 -19.37 8.50
C ASN A 275 -0.78 -18.65 9.83
N ASP A 276 -0.05 -17.59 10.17
CA ASP A 276 -0.30 -16.79 11.38
C ASP A 276 -1.54 -15.89 11.28
N LYS A 277 -2.16 -15.76 10.09
CA LYS A 277 -3.34 -14.90 9.86
C LYS A 277 -4.64 -15.69 9.88
N LEU A 278 -5.64 -15.12 10.56
CA LEU A 278 -6.97 -15.73 10.72
C LEU A 278 -7.67 -16.04 9.39
N ALA A 279 -7.48 -15.20 8.36
CA ALA A 279 -8.12 -15.32 7.05
C ALA A 279 -7.70 -16.57 6.26
N PHE A 280 -6.59 -17.22 6.66
CA PHE A 280 -6.02 -18.37 5.95
C PHE A 280 -6.01 -19.65 6.78
N LYS A 281 -6.79 -19.74 7.87
CA LYS A 281 -6.85 -20.94 8.73
C LYS A 281 -7.19 -22.24 7.97
N GLU A 282 -8.11 -22.19 7.01
CA GLU A 282 -8.43 -23.37 6.19
C GLU A 282 -7.29 -23.73 5.25
N LEU A 283 -6.68 -22.72 4.63
CA LEU A 283 -5.55 -22.91 3.73
C LEU A 283 -4.37 -23.51 4.50
N ALA A 284 -4.07 -23.00 5.70
CA ALA A 284 -3.02 -23.52 6.58
C ALA A 284 -3.18 -25.01 6.89
N LYS A 285 -4.42 -25.50 7.04
CA LYS A 285 -4.69 -26.95 7.17
C LYS A 285 -4.40 -27.71 5.88
N GLY A 286 -4.83 -27.19 4.74
CA GLY A 286 -4.63 -27.81 3.43
C GLY A 286 -3.18 -27.82 2.95
N THR A 287 -2.37 -26.83 3.36
CA THR A 287 -0.95 -26.71 3.01
C THR A 287 0.00 -27.25 4.08
N ALA A 288 -0.53 -27.76 5.20
CA ALA A 288 0.28 -28.17 6.34
C ALA A 288 1.36 -29.21 5.98
N PHE A 289 1.08 -30.15 5.07
CA PHE A 289 2.09 -31.12 4.65
C PHE A 289 3.32 -30.46 3.99
N LEU A 290 3.14 -29.36 3.25
CA LEU A 290 4.22 -28.59 2.65
C LEU A 290 4.93 -27.74 3.70
N THR A 291 4.15 -27.00 4.51
CA THR A 291 4.72 -26.04 5.45
C THR A 291 5.42 -26.72 6.63
N ASN A 292 4.95 -27.89 7.06
CA ASN A 292 5.64 -28.69 8.08
C ASN A 292 6.96 -29.25 7.56
N ARG A 293 6.97 -29.74 6.31
CA ARG A 293 8.21 -30.21 5.65
C ARG A 293 9.22 -29.07 5.51
N TYR A 294 8.75 -27.88 5.14
CA TYR A 294 9.58 -26.68 5.09
C TYR A 294 10.16 -26.34 6.47
N LEU A 295 9.32 -26.25 7.50
CA LEU A 295 9.74 -26.00 8.88
C LEU A 295 10.80 -26.99 9.37
N ARG A 296 10.58 -28.29 9.10
CA ARG A 296 11.51 -29.37 9.44
C ARG A 296 12.84 -29.22 8.71
N ASN A 297 12.80 -28.97 7.40
CA ASN A 297 14.02 -28.78 6.60
C ASN A 297 14.82 -27.56 7.04
N SER A 298 14.15 -26.45 7.39
CA SER A 298 14.81 -25.26 7.93
C SER A 298 15.42 -25.52 9.31
N ALA A 299 14.76 -26.31 10.18
CA ALA A 299 15.32 -26.73 11.45
C ALA A 299 16.59 -27.59 11.27
N LEU A 300 16.55 -28.55 10.35
CA LEU A 300 17.68 -29.41 10.02
C LEU A 300 18.88 -28.62 9.47
N LYS A 301 18.62 -27.55 8.71
CA LYS A 301 19.66 -26.64 8.19
C LYS A 301 20.14 -25.60 9.20
N GLY A 302 19.45 -25.42 10.33
CA GLY A 302 19.75 -24.37 11.30
C GLY A 302 19.25 -22.97 10.93
N GLU A 303 18.32 -22.84 9.99
CA GLU A 303 17.82 -21.56 9.51
C GLU A 303 16.79 -20.97 10.49
N VAL A 304 17.22 -20.04 11.36
CA VAL A 304 16.31 -19.35 12.30
C VAL A 304 15.59 -18.14 11.68
N ALA A 305 16.00 -17.72 10.48
CA ALA A 305 15.49 -16.53 9.80
C ALA A 305 13.96 -16.54 9.62
N LEU A 306 13.35 -17.72 9.49
CA LEU A 306 11.91 -17.90 9.35
C LEU A 306 11.10 -17.39 10.54
N PHE A 307 11.70 -17.14 11.71
CA PHE A 307 11.02 -16.57 12.88
C PHE A 307 11.19 -15.05 13.00
N TYR A 308 11.91 -14.42 12.08
CA TYR A 308 12.12 -12.99 12.08
C TYR A 308 11.32 -12.32 10.97
N GLN A 309 10.82 -11.12 11.26
CA GLN A 309 10.25 -10.20 10.29
C GLN A 309 10.84 -8.82 10.58
N ASN A 310 11.50 -8.22 9.59
CA ASN A 310 12.21 -6.95 9.74
C ASN A 310 13.20 -6.96 10.92
N LYS A 311 13.99 -8.04 11.04
CA LYS A 311 14.95 -8.31 12.13
C LYS A 311 14.33 -8.33 13.54
N ARG A 312 13.00 -8.40 13.67
CA ARG A 312 12.30 -8.60 14.94
C ARG A 312 11.68 -9.97 14.98
N ILE A 313 11.70 -10.60 16.16
CA ILE A 313 11.08 -11.90 16.36
C ILE A 313 9.55 -11.82 16.17
N ASN A 314 9.00 -12.71 15.37
CA ASN A 314 7.55 -12.86 15.16
C ASN A 314 7.02 -13.96 16.09
N ILE A 315 6.52 -13.54 17.25
CA ILE A 315 6.00 -14.44 18.29
C ILE A 315 4.73 -15.17 17.84
N GLN A 316 3.88 -14.55 17.01
CA GLN A 316 2.66 -15.20 16.52
C GLN A 316 2.98 -16.45 15.70
N ARG A 317 4.06 -16.40 14.91
CA ARG A 317 4.56 -17.53 14.13
C ARG A 317 5.15 -18.63 14.99
N LEU A 318 5.83 -18.28 16.09
CA LEU A 318 6.43 -19.24 17.02
C LEU A 318 5.37 -20.03 17.81
N ILE A 319 4.32 -19.35 18.27
CA ILE A 319 3.24 -19.97 19.07
C ILE A 319 2.17 -20.65 18.23
N GLN A 320 2.26 -20.56 16.90
CA GLN A 320 1.30 -21.17 16.00
C GLN A 320 1.28 -22.70 16.17
N THR A 321 0.09 -23.28 16.25
CA THR A 321 -0.09 -24.74 16.26
C THR A 321 0.27 -25.37 14.90
N VAL A 322 1.09 -26.42 14.94
CA VAL A 322 1.43 -27.26 13.79
C VAL A 322 0.36 -28.34 13.61
N TYR A 323 -0.13 -28.51 12.38
CA TYR A 323 -1.07 -29.58 12.05
C TYR A 323 -0.31 -30.88 11.78
N LEU A 324 -0.27 -31.78 12.76
CA LEU A 324 0.55 -32.99 12.71
C LEU A 324 -0.01 -34.11 11.81
N SER A 325 -1.31 -34.09 11.50
CA SER A 325 -2.00 -35.06 10.63
C SER A 325 -2.60 -34.37 9.39
N PRO A 326 -1.76 -33.81 8.49
CA PRO A 326 -2.24 -33.11 7.32
C PRO A 326 -2.88 -34.08 6.31
N THR A 327 -3.97 -33.65 5.67
CA THR A 327 -4.60 -34.42 4.57
C THR A 327 -3.80 -34.18 3.30
N ILE A 328 -3.11 -35.20 2.79
CA ILE A 328 -2.32 -35.09 1.56
C ILE A 328 -3.25 -35.27 0.34
N PRO A 329 -3.33 -34.30 -0.59
CA PRO A 329 -4.14 -34.43 -1.80
C PRO A 329 -3.66 -35.61 -2.67
N GLY A 330 -4.59 -36.49 -3.07
CA GLY A 330 -4.32 -37.56 -4.05
C GLY A 330 -3.61 -38.82 -3.53
N VAL A 331 -3.31 -38.92 -2.23
CA VAL A 331 -2.58 -40.06 -1.65
C VAL A 331 -3.53 -40.93 -0.79
N SER A 332 -3.57 -42.24 -1.06
CA SER A 332 -4.34 -43.19 -0.24
C SER A 332 -3.76 -43.27 1.17
N ARG A 333 -4.59 -43.62 2.18
CA ARG A 333 -4.16 -43.70 3.60
C ARG A 333 -2.89 -44.55 3.82
N GLU A 334 -2.61 -45.51 2.94
CA GLU A 334 -1.45 -46.42 3.01
C GLU A 334 -0.14 -45.78 2.55
N GLN A 335 -0.16 -44.81 1.62
CA GLN A 335 1.04 -44.07 1.19
C GLN A 335 1.35 -42.86 2.10
N ASN A 336 0.37 -42.35 2.86
CA ASN A 336 0.65 -41.33 3.89
C ASN A 336 1.60 -41.87 4.97
N LEU A 337 1.52 -43.16 5.28
CA LEU A 337 2.37 -43.82 6.28
C LEU A 337 3.87 -43.85 5.88
N SER A 338 4.21 -43.85 4.58
CA SER A 338 5.61 -43.86 4.14
C SER A 338 6.27 -42.48 4.13
N LEU A 339 5.49 -41.39 4.05
CA LEU A 339 6.01 -40.01 4.19
C LEU A 339 6.32 -39.63 5.65
N HIS A 340 5.73 -40.34 6.60
CA HIS A 340 5.96 -40.18 8.04
C HIS A 340 7.17 -40.98 8.57
N SER A 341 7.88 -41.76 7.75
CA SER A 341 8.95 -42.67 8.20
C SER A 341 10.17 -42.00 8.83
N ASP A 342 10.31 -40.67 8.66
CA ASP A 342 11.43 -39.87 9.17
C ASP A 342 11.02 -38.95 10.35
N GLU A 343 9.79 -39.05 10.87
CA GLU A 343 9.34 -38.23 12.00
C GLU A 343 9.93 -38.72 13.33
N ASN A 344 10.12 -37.80 14.27
CA ASN A 344 10.59 -38.15 15.61
C ASN A 344 9.53 -39.02 16.34
N PRO A 345 9.90 -40.12 17.01
CA PRO A 345 8.98 -40.99 17.76
C PRO A 345 8.07 -40.25 18.74
N PHE A 346 8.53 -39.13 19.31
CA PHE A 346 7.72 -38.28 20.17
C PHE A 346 6.56 -37.62 19.42
N ILE A 347 6.80 -37.14 18.20
CA ILE A 347 5.77 -36.52 17.35
C ILE A 347 4.73 -37.58 16.94
N GLU A 348 5.16 -38.81 16.63
CA GLU A 348 4.24 -39.92 16.40
C GLU A 348 3.36 -40.21 17.62
N GLY A 349 3.94 -40.13 18.82
CA GLY A 349 3.19 -40.23 20.08
C GLY A 349 2.16 -39.12 20.25
N LEU A 350 2.50 -37.87 19.90
CA LEU A 350 1.55 -36.75 19.94
C LEU A 350 0.39 -36.95 18.96
N ILE A 351 0.67 -37.45 17.76
CA ILE A 351 -0.35 -37.78 16.75
C ILE A 351 -1.32 -38.84 17.29
N LYS A 352 -0.80 -39.91 17.92
CA LYS A 352 -1.62 -40.99 18.49
C LYS A 352 -2.55 -40.52 19.62
N HIS A 353 -2.14 -39.48 20.36
CA HIS A 353 -2.88 -38.97 21.52
C HIS A 353 -3.65 -37.67 21.24
N ASP A 354 -3.77 -37.27 19.97
CA ASP A 354 -4.44 -36.03 19.53
C ASP A 354 -3.97 -34.77 20.28
N LYS A 355 -2.65 -34.71 20.54
CA LYS A 355 -2.02 -33.57 21.21
C LYS A 355 -1.46 -32.60 20.19
N SER A 356 -1.54 -31.31 20.51
CA SER A 356 -1.00 -30.24 19.67
C SER A 356 0.41 -29.86 20.09
N ILE A 357 1.19 -29.36 19.12
CA ILE A 357 2.51 -28.79 19.31
C ILE A 357 2.58 -27.44 18.58
N ASN A 358 3.33 -26.48 19.10
CA ASN A 358 3.56 -25.22 18.39
C ASN A 358 4.78 -25.29 17.47
N CYS A 359 4.89 -24.32 16.56
CA CYS A 359 5.97 -24.24 15.59
C CYS A 359 7.34 -24.15 16.24
N PHE A 360 7.46 -23.44 17.37
CA PHE A 360 8.73 -23.30 18.06
C PHE A 360 9.23 -24.62 18.62
N GLU A 361 8.38 -25.36 19.36
CA GLU A 361 8.72 -26.68 19.89
C GLU A 361 9.03 -27.68 18.79
N TYR A 362 8.20 -27.71 17.74
CA TYR A 362 8.42 -28.59 16.59
C TYR A 362 9.77 -28.30 15.92
N PHE A 363 10.14 -27.02 15.79
CA PHE A 363 11.44 -26.60 15.27
C PHE A 363 12.59 -27.01 16.19
N LEU A 364 12.49 -26.77 17.50
CA LEU A 364 13.53 -27.15 18.48
C LEU A 364 13.79 -28.66 18.48
N ILE A 365 12.75 -29.49 18.38
CA ILE A 365 12.88 -30.96 18.34
C ILE A 365 13.64 -31.45 17.10
N HIS A 366 13.53 -30.75 15.97
CA HIS A 366 14.16 -31.14 14.70
C HIS A 366 15.46 -30.38 14.39
N TYR A 367 15.88 -29.46 15.26
CA TYR A 367 17.01 -28.59 15.00
C TYR A 367 18.34 -29.36 15.00
N LYS A 368 19.11 -29.22 13.92
CA LYS A 368 20.47 -29.82 13.79
C LYS A 368 21.53 -28.80 13.34
N GLY A 369 21.22 -27.51 13.47
CA GLY A 369 22.11 -26.41 13.10
C GLY A 369 23.21 -26.12 14.12
N SER A 370 23.99 -25.07 13.87
CA SER A 370 24.99 -24.57 14.82
C SER A 370 24.34 -23.98 16.11
N PRO A 371 25.06 -23.90 17.24
CA PRO A 371 24.48 -23.42 18.50
C PRO A 371 24.26 -21.89 18.55
N GLU A 372 24.97 -21.11 17.74
CA GLU A 372 24.92 -19.63 17.80
C GLU A 372 23.53 -19.06 17.40
N PRO A 373 22.93 -19.45 16.25
CA PRO A 373 21.66 -18.87 15.82
C PRO A 373 20.50 -19.25 16.75
N ILE A 374 20.53 -20.46 17.31
CA ILE A 374 19.50 -20.92 18.25
C ILE A 374 19.60 -20.21 19.60
N THR A 375 20.83 -19.96 20.07
CA THR A 375 21.06 -19.17 21.28
C THR A 375 20.51 -17.75 21.12
N GLN A 376 20.73 -17.13 19.95
CA GLN A 376 20.13 -15.83 19.65
C GLN A 376 18.60 -15.88 19.65
N LEU A 377 18.00 -16.86 18.94
CA LEU A 377 16.54 -17.00 18.87
C LEU A 377 15.87 -17.17 20.24
N ILE A 378 16.46 -17.98 21.13
CA ILE A 378 15.93 -18.20 22.47
C ILE A 378 16.07 -16.94 23.35
N ASN A 379 17.20 -16.23 23.27
CA ASN A 379 17.38 -14.97 23.99
C ASN A 379 16.37 -13.91 23.50
N ASP A 380 16.20 -13.75 22.19
CA ASP A 380 15.25 -12.79 21.61
C ASP A 380 13.80 -13.13 22.02
N TYR A 381 13.47 -14.43 22.10
CA TYR A 381 12.18 -14.90 22.63
C TYR A 381 11.98 -14.52 24.10
N MET A 382 12.99 -14.76 24.95
CA MET A 382 12.93 -14.41 26.36
C MET A 382 12.88 -12.89 26.57
N GLU A 383 13.63 -12.11 25.79
CA GLU A 383 13.62 -10.64 25.85
C GLU A 383 12.23 -10.08 25.52
N PHE A 384 11.56 -10.61 24.49
CA PHE A 384 10.18 -10.22 24.16
C PHE A 384 9.23 -10.40 25.35
N TYR A 385 9.30 -11.56 26.02
CA TYR A 385 8.47 -11.83 27.19
C TYR A 385 8.89 -11.03 28.42
N GLY A 386 10.13 -10.55 28.47
CA GLY A 386 10.65 -9.70 29.55
C GLY A 386 10.00 -8.32 29.56
N GLY A 387 9.66 -7.81 28.38
CA GLY A 387 8.92 -6.55 28.19
C GLY A 387 7.39 -6.69 28.20
N SER A 388 6.84 -7.90 28.33
CA SER A 388 5.39 -8.14 28.21
C SER A 388 4.63 -7.81 29.50
N GLU A 389 3.59 -6.99 29.39
CA GLU A 389 2.68 -6.65 30.51
C GLU A 389 1.73 -7.80 30.88
N LYS A 390 1.54 -8.78 29.98
CA LYS A 390 0.63 -9.92 30.20
C LYS A 390 1.32 -11.03 30.99
N LEU A 391 1.33 -10.88 32.32
CA LEU A 391 2.01 -11.79 33.26
C LEU A 391 1.60 -13.27 33.11
N ARG A 392 0.32 -13.58 32.89
CA ARG A 392 -0.14 -14.98 32.80
C ARG A 392 0.42 -15.71 31.58
N SER A 393 0.28 -15.11 30.39
CA SER A 393 0.82 -15.68 29.15
C SER A 393 2.35 -15.74 29.15
N ARG A 394 2.98 -14.74 29.80
CA ARG A 394 4.42 -14.70 30.01
C ARG A 394 4.88 -15.90 30.83
N ASN A 395 4.32 -16.08 32.02
CA ASN A 395 4.73 -17.16 32.91
C ASN A 395 4.46 -18.53 32.27
N GLN A 396 3.31 -18.72 31.60
CA GLN A 396 3.03 -19.97 30.88
C GLN A 396 4.08 -20.29 29.81
N ALA A 397 4.45 -19.32 28.96
CA ALA A 397 5.45 -19.51 27.92
C ALA A 397 6.84 -19.84 28.50
N ILE A 398 7.25 -19.08 29.52
CA ILE A 398 8.54 -19.24 30.19
C ILE A 398 8.63 -20.58 30.96
N HIS A 399 7.55 -20.95 31.67
CA HIS A 399 7.45 -22.26 32.33
C HIS A 399 7.57 -23.39 31.33
N HIS A 400 6.94 -23.25 30.17
CA HIS A 400 7.00 -24.25 29.12
C HIS A 400 8.41 -24.44 28.57
N ILE A 401 9.13 -23.34 28.27
CA ILE A 401 10.54 -23.42 27.86
C ILE A 401 11.42 -24.03 28.97
N SER A 402 11.18 -23.69 30.24
CA SER A 402 11.92 -24.31 31.34
C SER A 402 11.69 -25.81 31.42
N PHE A 403 10.47 -26.27 31.13
CA PHE A 403 10.12 -27.68 31.10
C PHE A 403 10.76 -28.42 29.91
N MET A 404 10.98 -27.73 28.79
CA MET A 404 11.67 -28.27 27.62
C MET A 404 13.11 -28.73 27.94
N LEU A 405 13.80 -28.14 28.92
CA LEU A 405 15.14 -28.58 29.34
C LEU A 405 15.24 -30.06 29.72
N ARG A 406 14.15 -30.66 30.20
CA ARG A 406 14.13 -32.08 30.61
C ARG A 406 13.70 -33.03 29.52
N ARG A 407 13.36 -32.53 28.33
CA ARG A 407 12.89 -33.35 27.23
C ARG A 407 14.06 -34.14 26.64
N PRO A 408 14.01 -35.49 26.64
CA PRO A 408 15.06 -36.30 26.03
C PRO A 408 15.16 -36.10 24.51
N GLU A 409 14.11 -35.56 23.89
CA GLU A 409 14.04 -35.33 22.45
C GLU A 409 14.88 -34.15 21.97
N LEU A 410 15.28 -33.24 22.87
CA LEU A 410 16.09 -32.09 22.53
C LEU A 410 17.58 -32.44 22.52
N ASP A 411 18.27 -31.92 21.51
CA ASP A 411 19.73 -31.96 21.46
C ASP A 411 20.35 -31.17 22.61
N GLU A 412 21.52 -31.61 23.07
CA GLU A 412 22.19 -31.03 24.22
C GLU A 412 22.61 -29.57 23.98
N SER A 413 22.94 -29.22 22.73
CA SER A 413 23.26 -27.84 22.36
C SER A 413 22.07 -26.89 22.58
N ILE A 414 20.85 -27.36 22.33
CA ILE A 414 19.61 -26.59 22.51
C ILE A 414 19.31 -26.43 24.00
N LYS A 415 19.48 -27.50 24.79
CA LYS A 415 19.30 -27.42 26.24
C LYS A 415 20.29 -26.43 26.86
N GLU A 416 21.54 -26.45 26.41
CA GLU A 416 22.56 -25.51 26.84
C GLU A 416 22.20 -24.06 26.46
N ALA A 417 21.67 -23.84 25.26
CA ALA A 417 21.19 -22.54 24.81
C ALA A 417 20.01 -22.03 25.67
N ILE A 418 19.05 -22.90 26.00
CA ILE A 418 17.94 -22.56 26.91
C ILE A 418 18.46 -22.23 28.31
N PHE A 419 19.35 -23.06 28.85
CA PHE A 419 19.94 -22.86 30.18
C PHE A 419 20.69 -21.52 30.26
N THR A 420 21.54 -21.25 29.27
CA THR A 420 22.30 -20.00 29.16
C THR A 420 21.38 -18.78 29.03
N ALA A 421 20.31 -18.89 28.23
CA ALA A 421 19.33 -17.81 28.09
C ALA A 421 18.62 -17.49 29.42
N PHE A 422 18.22 -18.51 30.20
CA PHE A 422 17.68 -18.27 31.54
C PHE A 422 18.67 -17.55 32.45
N LEU A 423 19.96 -17.94 32.44
CA LEU A 423 20.99 -17.25 33.21
C LEU A 423 21.15 -15.77 32.77
N ASN A 424 20.95 -15.45 31.50
CA ASN A 424 20.98 -14.08 30.99
C ASN A 424 19.74 -13.25 31.39
N HIS A 425 18.62 -13.91 31.71
CA HIS A 425 17.37 -13.27 32.11
C HIS A 425 16.89 -13.69 33.53
N PRO A 426 17.57 -13.28 34.62
CA PRO A 426 17.19 -13.64 36.00
C PRO A 426 15.80 -13.17 36.46
N ILE A 427 15.15 -12.28 35.70
CA ILE A 427 13.79 -11.78 35.99
C ILE A 427 12.73 -12.88 35.94
N PHE A 428 13.03 -13.99 35.26
CA PHE A 428 12.12 -15.13 35.09
C PHE A 428 12.25 -16.20 36.16
N PHE A 429 13.09 -16.00 37.18
CA PHE A 429 13.37 -17.02 38.18
C PHE A 429 12.24 -17.05 39.20
N ASP A 430 11.31 -17.96 39.00
CA ASP A 430 10.34 -18.38 40.00
C ASP A 430 10.63 -19.81 40.46
N GLU A 431 9.83 -20.31 41.41
CA GLU A 431 9.97 -21.64 41.99
C GLU A 431 10.06 -22.75 40.93
N GLN A 432 9.22 -22.68 39.90
CA GLN A 432 9.16 -23.70 38.86
C GLN A 432 10.38 -23.65 37.95
N VAL A 433 10.72 -22.48 37.42
CA VAL A 433 11.89 -22.31 36.54
C VAL A 433 13.17 -22.69 37.27
N SER A 434 13.31 -22.23 38.51
CA SER A 434 14.44 -22.52 39.38
C SER A 434 14.63 -24.03 39.58
N TYR A 435 13.55 -24.75 39.86
CA TYR A 435 13.59 -26.20 40.01
C TYR A 435 13.95 -26.92 38.71
N GLN A 436 13.49 -26.44 37.55
CA GLN A 436 13.84 -27.01 36.26
C GLN A 436 15.33 -26.83 35.93
N LEU A 437 15.86 -25.62 36.12
CA LEU A 437 17.27 -25.32 35.90
C LEU A 437 18.20 -26.09 36.84
N PHE A 438 17.81 -26.22 38.11
CA PHE A 438 18.56 -26.98 39.11
C PHE A 438 18.70 -28.45 38.75
N LEU A 439 17.64 -29.04 38.19
CA LEU A 439 17.65 -30.44 37.77
C LEU A 439 18.38 -30.69 36.45
N PHE A 440 18.57 -29.65 35.63
CA PHE A 440 19.41 -29.73 34.44
C PHE A 440 20.90 -29.65 34.79
N ASP A 441 21.31 -28.60 35.53
CA ASP A 441 22.69 -28.49 36.04
C ASP A 441 22.77 -27.71 37.37
N ALA A 442 22.70 -28.46 38.47
CA ALA A 442 22.79 -27.93 39.82
C ALA A 442 24.11 -27.17 40.07
N LYS A 443 25.25 -27.70 39.60
CA LYS A 443 26.56 -27.10 39.89
C LYS A 443 26.70 -25.73 39.23
N ARG A 444 26.31 -25.59 37.96
CA ARG A 444 26.41 -24.33 37.22
C ARG A 444 25.44 -23.27 37.74
N ILE A 445 24.19 -23.61 38.06
CA ILE A 445 23.25 -22.62 38.59
C ILE A 445 23.61 -22.16 40.01
N ILE A 446 24.06 -23.08 40.86
CA ILE A 446 24.54 -22.73 42.20
C ILE A 446 25.76 -21.82 42.08
N ARG A 447 26.75 -22.18 41.24
CA ARG A 447 27.93 -21.34 41.02
C ARG A 447 27.58 -19.97 40.44
N TYR A 448 26.58 -19.88 39.57
CA TYR A 448 26.15 -18.61 38.98
C TYR A 448 25.73 -17.58 40.03
N PHE A 449 24.97 -17.99 41.06
CA PHE A 449 24.62 -17.11 42.17
C PHE A 449 25.69 -17.08 43.25
N GLY A 450 26.18 -18.25 43.65
CA GLY A 450 27.15 -18.42 44.72
C GLY A 450 28.45 -17.68 44.48
N LEU A 451 29.00 -17.71 43.27
CA LEU A 451 30.27 -17.04 42.94
C LEU A 451 30.14 -15.51 42.81
N ARG A 452 28.93 -14.98 42.68
CA ARG A 452 28.69 -13.52 42.69
C ARG A 452 28.77 -12.91 44.08
N GLY A 453 28.65 -13.73 45.13
CA GLY A 453 28.77 -13.31 46.53
C GLY A 453 27.70 -12.29 46.96
N GLY A 454 27.71 -11.93 48.25
CA GLY A 454 26.80 -10.94 48.81
C GLY A 454 25.47 -11.50 49.32
N LYS A 455 24.86 -10.78 50.25
CA LYS A 455 23.70 -11.21 51.04
C LYS A 455 22.53 -11.71 50.19
N ASP A 456 22.19 -10.98 49.13
CA ASP A 456 21.05 -11.31 48.25
C ASP A 456 21.29 -12.58 47.43
N ASN A 457 22.52 -12.84 47.01
CA ASN A 457 22.87 -14.03 46.25
C ASN A 457 22.98 -15.27 47.15
N TYR A 458 23.48 -15.13 48.38
CA TYR A 458 23.46 -16.22 49.36
C TYR A 458 22.03 -16.63 49.70
N GLN A 459 21.14 -15.65 49.93
CA GLN A 459 19.73 -15.92 50.18
C GLN A 459 19.07 -16.67 49.01
N ARG A 460 19.38 -16.30 47.76
CA ARG A 460 18.91 -17.02 46.58
C ARG A 460 19.43 -18.46 46.49
N VAL A 461 20.72 -18.69 46.78
CA VAL A 461 21.27 -20.07 46.81
C VAL A 461 20.57 -20.90 47.88
N ILE A 462 20.32 -20.33 49.07
CA ILE A 462 19.58 -21.00 50.14
C ILE A 462 18.16 -21.36 49.69
N GLU A 463 17.43 -20.41 49.09
CA GLU A 463 16.08 -20.63 48.57
C GLU A 463 16.05 -21.71 47.48
N LEU A 464 16.96 -21.63 46.51
CA LEU A 464 17.11 -22.61 45.42
C LEU A 464 17.37 -24.03 45.95
N CYS A 465 18.36 -24.18 46.83
CA CYS A 465 18.72 -25.49 47.38
C CYS A 465 17.64 -26.04 48.32
N THR A 466 16.98 -25.20 49.13
CA THR A 466 15.88 -25.63 50.01
C THR A 466 14.68 -26.13 49.20
N LEU A 467 14.34 -25.42 48.12
CA LEU A 467 13.24 -25.77 47.22
C LEU A 467 13.52 -27.05 46.44
N ALA A 468 14.75 -27.21 45.93
CA ALA A 468 15.17 -28.42 45.27
C ALA A 468 15.12 -29.63 46.22
N LEU A 469 15.69 -29.52 47.43
CA LEU A 469 15.72 -30.60 48.42
C LEU A 469 14.31 -31.05 48.86
N LYS A 470 13.30 -30.16 48.84
CA LYS A 470 11.91 -30.50 49.15
C LYS A 470 11.24 -31.37 48.07
N ASN A 471 11.65 -31.23 46.82
CA ASN A 471 10.96 -31.81 45.66
C ASN A 471 11.76 -32.94 44.96
N LEU A 472 13.03 -33.16 45.32
CA LEU A 472 13.90 -34.19 44.75
C LEU A 472 13.61 -35.58 45.34
N ASN A 473 13.54 -36.61 44.48
CA ASN A 473 13.46 -38.00 44.92
C ASN A 473 14.85 -38.52 45.37
N SER A 474 14.92 -39.07 46.58
CA SER A 474 16.14 -39.60 47.22
C SER A 474 16.75 -40.81 46.52
N GLU A 475 15.98 -41.54 45.71
CA GLU A 475 16.45 -42.75 45.03
C GLU A 475 17.14 -42.46 43.69
N ILE A 476 16.77 -41.35 43.02
CA ILE A 476 17.24 -41.04 41.65
C ILE A 476 18.33 -39.95 41.67
N ASN A 477 18.30 -39.03 42.63
CA ASN A 477 19.08 -37.78 42.57
C ASN A 477 20.14 -37.65 43.68
N GLN A 478 20.75 -38.75 44.14
CA GLN A 478 21.67 -38.73 45.29
C GLN A 478 22.83 -37.73 45.15
N GLU A 479 23.48 -37.67 43.99
CA GLU A 479 24.59 -36.73 43.74
C GLU A 479 24.13 -35.26 43.77
N ILE A 480 22.97 -34.98 43.18
CA ILE A 480 22.38 -33.63 43.15
C ILE A 480 22.00 -33.19 44.57
N ILE A 481 21.49 -34.12 45.39
CA ILE A 481 21.16 -33.87 46.80
C ILE A 481 22.41 -33.54 47.61
N GLN A 482 23.52 -34.26 47.41
CA GLN A 482 24.79 -33.97 48.09
C GLN A 482 25.33 -32.58 47.72
N VAL A 483 25.32 -32.23 46.42
CA VAL A 483 25.71 -30.89 45.94
C VAL A 483 24.81 -29.80 46.54
N ALA A 484 23.50 -30.04 46.60
CA ALA A 484 22.53 -29.09 47.17
C ALA A 484 22.74 -28.88 48.68
N GLN A 485 22.99 -29.96 49.44
CA GLN A 485 23.23 -29.91 50.88
C GLN A 485 24.54 -29.19 51.20
N GLN A 486 25.59 -29.46 50.43
CA GLN A 486 26.88 -28.79 50.60
C GLN A 486 26.74 -27.29 50.31
N ALA A 487 26.19 -26.91 49.15
CA ALA A 487 25.99 -25.52 48.79
C ALA A 487 25.07 -24.75 49.75
N LEU A 488 24.02 -25.40 50.27
CA LEU A 488 23.13 -24.81 51.28
C LEU A 488 23.87 -24.53 52.59
N SER A 489 24.71 -25.46 53.04
CA SER A 489 25.51 -25.27 54.25
C SER A 489 26.55 -24.14 54.08
N GLU A 490 27.22 -24.07 52.93
CA GLU A 490 28.17 -23.01 52.58
C GLU A 490 27.46 -21.63 52.53
N ALA A 491 26.31 -21.54 51.88
CA ALA A 491 25.56 -20.29 51.76
C ALA A 491 25.01 -19.78 53.11
N GLN A 492 24.50 -20.68 53.97
CA GLN A 492 24.03 -20.31 55.32
C GLN A 492 25.16 -19.81 56.22
N GLN A 493 26.33 -20.45 56.13
CA GLN A 493 27.52 -20.04 56.88
C GLN A 493 28.03 -18.66 56.41
N GLU A 494 28.18 -18.45 55.10
CA GLU A 494 28.60 -17.15 54.56
C GLU A 494 27.57 -16.04 54.84
N LEU A 495 26.26 -16.34 54.79
CA LEU A 495 25.23 -15.40 55.20
C LEU A 495 25.38 -15.00 56.69
N THR A 496 25.66 -15.96 57.57
CA THR A 496 25.93 -15.71 58.99
C THR A 496 27.19 -14.85 59.18
N TYR A 497 28.17 -15.00 58.29
CA TYR A 497 29.37 -14.16 58.31
C TYR A 497 29.09 -12.72 57.86
N THR A 498 28.20 -12.50 56.88
CA THR A 498 27.83 -11.14 56.45
C THR A 498 27.12 -10.31 57.54
N GLN A 499 26.42 -10.97 58.46
CA GLN A 499 25.71 -10.31 59.58
C GLN A 499 26.66 -9.79 60.68
N ASN A 500 27.91 -10.25 60.73
CA ASN A 500 28.89 -9.76 61.70
C ASN A 500 29.44 -8.39 61.25
N GLN A 501 29.03 -7.31 61.92
CA GLN A 501 29.49 -5.94 61.68
C GLN A 501 30.24 -5.40 62.90
N GLY A 502 31.35 -4.67 62.69
CA GLY A 502 32.18 -4.11 63.77
C GLY A 502 33.67 -4.02 63.41
N PHE A 503 34.47 -3.35 64.25
CA PHE A 503 35.90 -3.09 63.99
C PHE A 503 36.73 -4.38 63.80
N PHE A 504 36.42 -5.44 64.55
CA PHE A 504 37.08 -6.75 64.44
C PHE A 504 36.36 -7.73 63.50
N ALA A 505 35.30 -7.31 62.81
CA ALA A 505 34.46 -8.22 62.03
C ALA A 505 35.24 -8.97 60.95
N ASN A 506 36.18 -8.31 60.25
CA ASN A 506 36.98 -8.98 59.22
C ASN A 506 37.92 -10.04 59.79
N LEU A 507 38.50 -9.79 60.97
CA LEU A 507 39.34 -10.77 61.67
C LEU A 507 38.51 -11.95 62.17
N ILE A 508 37.33 -11.69 62.74
CA ILE A 508 36.40 -12.72 63.21
C ILE A 508 35.87 -13.58 62.05
N LYS A 509 35.50 -12.95 60.92
CA LYS A 509 35.10 -13.66 59.69
C LYS A 509 36.24 -14.54 59.17
N TRP A 510 37.47 -14.03 59.17
CA TRP A 510 38.65 -14.78 58.75
C TRP A 510 38.90 -16.02 59.64
N ILE A 511 38.87 -15.87 60.98
CA ILE A 511 39.03 -17.00 61.92
C ILE A 511 37.92 -18.04 61.72
N LYS A 512 36.65 -17.60 61.62
CA LYS A 512 35.52 -18.51 61.41
C LYS A 512 35.67 -19.30 60.10
N ARG A 513 36.08 -18.67 59.01
CA ARG A 513 36.32 -19.35 57.72
C ARG A 513 37.45 -20.38 57.79
N CYS A 514 38.54 -20.06 58.50
CA CYS A 514 39.63 -21.02 58.72
C CYS A 514 39.17 -22.26 59.50
N TRP A 515 38.27 -22.10 60.47
CA TRP A 515 37.68 -23.23 61.19
C TRP A 515 36.69 -24.03 60.35
N THR A 516 35.90 -23.38 59.50
CA THR A 516 34.80 -24.03 58.78
C THR A 516 35.22 -24.69 57.48
N TYR A 517 36.10 -24.08 56.69
CA TYR A 517 36.53 -24.61 55.40
C TYR A 517 37.91 -25.29 55.44
N GLY A 518 38.67 -25.07 56.52
CA GLY A 518 40.06 -25.54 56.64
C GLY A 518 41.07 -24.54 56.08
N TRP A 519 42.33 -24.97 55.94
CA TRP A 519 43.49 -24.12 55.71
C TRP A 519 44.25 -24.60 54.48
N THR A 520 44.64 -23.69 53.59
CA THR A 520 45.59 -23.94 52.48
C THR A 520 46.88 -23.16 52.74
N GLY A 521 47.99 -23.87 52.96
CA GLY A 521 49.31 -23.27 53.21
C GLY A 521 49.37 -22.41 54.49
N PHE A 522 50.23 -21.37 54.48
CA PHE A 522 50.36 -20.42 55.60
C PHE A 522 49.17 -19.45 55.63
N PHE A 523 48.21 -19.70 56.52
CA PHE A 523 47.17 -18.75 56.97
C PHE A 523 46.17 -18.24 55.91
N LYS A 524 45.75 -19.07 54.96
CA LYS A 524 44.61 -18.77 54.08
C LYS A 524 43.50 -19.82 54.25
N PRO A 525 42.23 -19.40 54.46
CA PRO A 525 41.12 -20.34 54.50
C PRO A 525 40.94 -21.01 53.14
N ASN A 526 40.50 -22.27 53.12
CA ASN A 526 40.08 -22.90 51.88
C ASN A 526 38.88 -22.16 51.28
N ALA A 527 38.82 -22.12 49.95
CA ALA A 527 37.67 -21.57 49.27
C ALA A 527 36.49 -22.54 49.37
N PRO A 528 35.26 -22.05 49.60
CA PRO A 528 34.06 -22.88 49.45
C PRO A 528 33.95 -23.33 47.99
N ASP A 529 33.38 -24.51 47.75
CA ASP A 529 33.33 -25.12 46.42
C ASP A 529 32.26 -24.46 45.51
N TYR A 530 31.25 -23.84 46.13
CA TYR A 530 30.05 -23.37 45.43
C TYR A 530 29.69 -21.90 45.70
N VAL A 531 30.14 -21.33 46.81
CA VAL A 531 29.79 -19.97 47.24
C VAL A 531 31.05 -19.11 47.43
N ALA A 532 31.18 -18.00 46.70
CA ALA A 532 32.30 -17.09 46.89
C ALA A 532 32.03 -16.19 48.10
N SER A 533 33.09 -15.96 48.88
CA SER A 533 33.10 -14.96 49.93
C SER A 533 32.88 -13.54 49.39
N GLU A 534 32.15 -12.70 50.13
CA GLU A 534 31.96 -11.27 49.83
C GLU A 534 33.28 -10.50 49.59
N SER A 535 34.40 -10.94 50.21
CA SER A 535 35.72 -10.34 50.00
C SER A 535 36.46 -10.81 48.74
N TRP A 536 35.98 -11.88 48.09
CA TRP A 536 36.59 -12.52 46.92
C TRP A 536 35.70 -12.45 45.68
N ALA A 537 34.45 -11.98 45.83
CA ALA A 537 33.60 -11.69 44.71
C ALA A 537 34.28 -10.66 43.81
N PRO A 538 34.36 -10.88 42.48
CA PRO A 538 34.81 -9.82 41.58
C PRO A 538 33.92 -8.60 41.83
N ILE A 539 34.55 -7.46 42.15
CA ILE A 539 33.86 -6.17 42.28
C ILE A 539 33.00 -6.06 41.03
N GLU A 540 31.68 -6.08 41.19
CA GLU A 540 30.79 -5.74 40.10
C GLU A 540 31.31 -4.40 39.58
N ASN A 541 31.84 -4.41 38.35
CA ASN A 541 31.91 -3.18 37.59
C ASN A 541 30.48 -2.70 37.57
N ASN A 542 30.18 -1.79 38.49
CA ASN A 542 29.02 -0.93 38.52
C ASN A 542 29.11 -0.05 37.27
N ARG A 543 29.03 -0.66 36.07
CA ARG A 543 28.09 -0.20 35.08
C ARG A 543 26.79 -0.18 35.85
N LYS A 544 26.49 0.97 36.45
CA LYS A 544 25.14 1.40 36.78
C LYS A 544 24.27 0.71 35.75
N LYS A 545 23.45 -0.26 36.16
CA LYS A 545 22.25 -0.58 35.40
C LYS A 545 21.58 0.76 35.27
N SER A 546 21.81 1.41 34.14
CA SER A 546 21.25 2.70 33.86
C SER A 546 19.77 2.42 33.69
N THR A 547 19.04 2.49 34.79
CA THR A 547 17.62 2.83 34.83
C THR A 547 17.40 4.27 34.40
N LYS A 548 18.34 4.88 33.66
CA LYS A 548 17.94 5.63 32.48
C LYS A 548 17.27 4.62 31.54
N ARG A 549 15.95 4.47 31.73
CA ARG A 549 14.99 4.46 30.63
C ARG A 549 15.40 5.59 29.68
N VAL A 550 16.41 5.34 28.86
CA VAL A 550 16.34 5.85 27.50
C VAL A 550 15.20 5.00 26.94
N PRO A 551 14.06 5.59 26.53
CA PRO A 551 13.33 4.96 25.46
C PRO A 551 14.34 4.88 24.32
N LYS A 552 15.12 3.80 24.25
CA LYS A 552 15.42 3.25 22.95
C LYS A 552 14.00 2.84 22.51
N ASN A 553 13.23 3.66 21.78
CA ASN A 553 13.59 4.12 20.44
C ASN A 553 14.84 3.38 20.00
N ILE A 554 14.71 2.04 19.94
CA ILE A 554 15.43 1.25 18.96
C ILE A 554 15.13 2.06 17.70
N PRO A 555 16.07 2.87 17.18
CA PRO A 555 15.83 3.49 15.89
C PRO A 555 15.69 2.29 15.00
N ALA A 556 14.51 1.94 14.51
CA ALA A 556 14.30 0.67 13.81
C ALA A 556 15.46 0.44 12.80
N PRO A 557 16.39 -0.51 13.01
CA PRO A 557 17.53 -0.66 12.11
C PRO A 557 17.67 -2.15 11.73
N ASP A 558 17.39 -2.61 10.53
CA ASP A 558 17.24 -1.98 9.24
C ASP A 558 15.95 -2.59 8.66
N THR A 559 15.02 -1.75 8.21
CA THR A 559 14.32 -2.07 6.97
C THR A 559 15.38 -2.46 5.95
N GLY A 560 15.19 -3.51 5.13
CA GLY A 560 16.04 -3.66 3.94
C GLY A 560 16.22 -2.28 3.32
N LYS A 561 17.47 -1.80 3.28
CA LYS A 561 17.86 -0.37 3.30
C LYS A 561 16.73 0.53 2.79
N ASP A 562 16.09 1.32 3.68
CA ASP A 562 14.97 2.18 3.28
C ASP A 562 15.39 2.98 2.04
N ILE A 563 14.60 2.89 0.96
CA ILE A 563 14.91 3.56 -0.29
C ILE A 563 15.12 5.07 -0.07
N LEU A 564 14.42 5.65 0.90
CA LEU A 564 14.61 7.04 1.31
C LEU A 564 16.00 7.30 1.87
N ASP A 565 16.51 6.39 2.71
CA ASP A 565 17.85 6.51 3.31
C ASP A 565 18.94 6.24 2.29
N LEU A 566 18.71 5.31 1.35
CA LEU A 566 19.60 5.09 0.21
C LEU A 566 19.70 6.35 -0.63
N LEU A 567 18.56 6.87 -1.11
CA LEU A 567 18.52 8.04 -1.96
C LEU A 567 19.13 9.29 -1.31
N LYS A 568 19.01 9.44 0.03
CA LYS A 568 19.67 10.53 0.78
C LYS A 568 21.20 10.39 0.88
N LYS A 569 21.72 9.17 0.91
CA LYS A 569 23.15 8.87 1.09
C LYS A 569 23.91 8.75 -0.23
N ILE A 570 23.22 8.73 -1.37
CA ILE A 570 23.86 8.67 -2.67
C ILE A 570 24.68 9.94 -2.91
N SER A 571 25.99 9.77 -2.89
CA SER A 571 26.98 10.73 -3.36
C SER A 571 27.73 10.15 -4.55
N LEU A 572 28.23 11.04 -5.41
CA LEU A 572 29.11 10.68 -6.52
C LEU A 572 30.45 10.12 -5.98
N PRO A 573 31.06 9.12 -6.61
CA PRO A 573 30.65 8.49 -7.87
C PRO A 573 29.53 7.45 -7.70
N LEU A 574 28.68 7.33 -8.72
CA LEU A 574 27.65 6.29 -8.81
C LEU A 574 28.29 4.96 -9.21
N THR A 575 27.93 3.90 -8.51
CA THR A 575 28.45 2.53 -8.72
C THR A 575 27.30 1.55 -8.95
N GLN A 576 27.59 0.44 -9.62
CA GLN A 576 26.62 -0.64 -9.85
C GLN A 576 26.00 -1.15 -8.55
N GLU A 577 26.82 -1.39 -7.52
CA GLU A 577 26.37 -1.88 -6.21
C GLU A 577 25.30 -0.98 -5.57
N LYS A 578 25.42 0.35 -5.71
CA LYS A 578 24.41 1.29 -5.23
C LYS A 578 23.07 1.11 -5.96
N PHE A 579 23.10 0.85 -7.27
CA PHE A 579 21.89 0.61 -8.04
C PHE A 579 21.26 -0.77 -7.75
N GLU A 580 22.07 -1.80 -7.51
CA GLU A 580 21.57 -3.10 -7.06
C GLU A 580 20.87 -3.01 -5.69
N ASP A 581 21.45 -2.25 -4.75
CA ASP A 581 20.82 -1.95 -3.47
C ASP A 581 19.48 -1.22 -3.66
N ILE A 582 19.42 -0.24 -4.57
CA ILE A 582 18.20 0.51 -4.89
C ILE A 582 17.13 -0.40 -5.50
N ILE A 583 17.49 -1.30 -6.43
CA ILE A 583 16.55 -2.25 -7.04
C ILE A 583 15.94 -3.15 -5.95
N LYS A 584 16.76 -3.72 -5.06
CA LYS A 584 16.28 -4.55 -3.94
C LYS A 584 15.36 -3.78 -2.99
N ALA A 585 15.68 -2.52 -2.71
CA ALA A 585 14.85 -1.65 -1.89
C ALA A 585 13.53 -1.29 -2.60
N LEU A 586 13.56 -1.06 -3.92
CA LEU A 586 12.40 -0.72 -4.73
C LEU A 586 11.39 -1.87 -4.82
N ASP A 587 11.86 -3.11 -4.90
CA ASP A 587 10.99 -4.29 -4.88
C ASP A 587 10.16 -4.35 -3.60
N SER A 588 10.79 -4.08 -2.46
CA SER A 588 10.10 -4.04 -1.15
C SER A 588 9.19 -2.82 -1.02
N TYR A 589 9.63 -1.68 -1.56
CA TYR A 589 8.89 -0.41 -1.52
C TYR A 589 7.61 -0.45 -2.38
N SER A 590 7.67 -1.07 -3.56
CA SER A 590 6.55 -1.14 -4.51
C SER A 590 5.40 -2.02 -4.00
N LEU A 591 5.66 -2.90 -3.03
CA LEU A 591 4.64 -3.76 -2.40
C LEU A 591 3.84 -3.04 -1.30
N GLN A 592 4.17 -1.79 -0.96
CA GLN A 592 3.49 -1.03 0.08
C GLN A 592 2.24 -0.32 -0.45
N PRO A 593 1.10 -0.35 0.26
CA PRO A 593 -0.17 0.19 -0.25
C PRO A 593 -0.21 1.71 -0.39
N MET A 594 0.48 2.43 0.49
CA MET A 594 0.63 3.89 0.45
C MET A 594 1.97 4.29 1.08
N PRO A 595 3.05 4.31 0.29
CA PRO A 595 4.36 4.73 0.78
C PRO A 595 4.33 6.20 1.23
N LYS A 596 5.07 6.51 2.31
CA LYS A 596 5.24 7.91 2.73
C LYS A 596 6.05 8.68 1.69
N GLU A 597 5.61 9.89 1.36
CA GLU A 597 6.27 10.77 0.39
C GLU A 597 6.48 10.13 -1.00
N GLU A 598 5.52 9.28 -1.44
CA GLU A 598 5.66 8.44 -2.65
C GLU A 598 6.17 9.20 -3.86
N PHE A 599 5.53 10.32 -4.20
CA PHE A 599 5.89 11.18 -5.33
C PHE A 599 7.37 11.62 -5.27
N SER A 600 7.81 12.16 -4.13
CA SER A 600 9.16 12.72 -3.98
C SER A 600 10.26 11.65 -4.10
N THR A 601 9.99 10.45 -3.56
CA THR A 601 10.91 9.31 -3.63
C THR A 601 11.07 8.85 -5.08
N ARG A 602 9.95 8.68 -5.78
CA ARG A 602 9.93 8.24 -7.18
C ARG A 602 10.56 9.27 -8.11
N GLN A 603 10.35 10.56 -7.84
CA GLN A 603 10.98 11.65 -8.59
C GLN A 603 12.50 11.67 -8.40
N LYS A 604 13.00 11.56 -7.16
CA LYS A 604 14.44 11.44 -6.90
C LYS A 604 15.07 10.25 -7.61
N LEU A 605 14.39 9.10 -7.59
CA LEU A 605 14.83 7.90 -8.29
C LEU A 605 14.87 8.11 -9.82
N HIS A 606 13.85 8.78 -10.37
CA HIS A 606 13.81 9.14 -11.78
C HIS A 606 14.96 10.08 -12.15
N THR A 607 15.21 11.15 -11.37
CA THR A 607 16.33 12.08 -11.60
C THR A 607 17.68 11.37 -11.53
N LEU A 608 17.87 10.45 -10.59
CA LEU A 608 19.09 9.64 -10.49
C LEU A 608 19.31 8.80 -11.74
N TYR A 609 18.26 8.11 -12.20
CA TYR A 609 18.33 7.27 -13.38
C TYR A 609 18.59 8.12 -14.64
N HIS A 610 17.85 9.21 -14.84
CA HIS A 610 18.03 10.16 -15.94
C HIS A 610 19.45 10.76 -15.98
N TYR A 611 20.02 11.09 -14.81
CA TYR A 611 21.40 11.57 -14.72
C TYR A 611 22.41 10.57 -15.31
N VAL A 612 22.26 9.27 -15.03
CA VAL A 612 23.16 8.26 -15.58
C VAL A 612 22.96 8.06 -17.08
N MET A 613 21.72 8.14 -17.56
CA MET A 613 21.41 8.00 -18.98
C MET A 613 21.96 9.15 -19.82
N THR A 614 21.84 10.38 -19.32
CA THR A 614 22.38 11.59 -19.97
C THR A 614 23.90 11.69 -19.89
N HIS A 615 24.52 11.21 -18.80
CA HIS A 615 25.97 11.27 -18.57
C HIS A 615 26.67 9.92 -18.85
N LYS A 616 26.27 9.24 -19.93
CA LYS A 616 26.82 7.93 -20.35
C LYS A 616 28.36 7.91 -20.46
N GLU A 617 28.97 9.04 -20.79
CA GLU A 617 30.43 9.20 -20.96
C GLU A 617 31.18 9.10 -19.63
N ASN A 618 30.53 9.42 -18.51
CA ASN A 618 31.17 9.41 -17.19
C ASN A 618 31.37 7.98 -16.65
N ASN A 619 30.54 7.02 -17.05
CA ASN A 619 30.64 5.62 -16.63
C ASN A 619 29.92 4.68 -17.61
N GLU A 620 30.59 4.32 -18.71
CA GLU A 620 30.03 3.48 -19.77
C GLU A 620 29.63 2.07 -19.27
N GLY A 621 30.39 1.52 -18.31
CA GLY A 621 30.11 0.22 -17.70
C GLY A 621 28.78 0.21 -16.95
N LEU A 622 28.53 1.24 -16.13
CA LEU A 622 27.27 1.40 -15.41
C LEU A 622 26.09 1.61 -16.35
N TYR A 623 26.26 2.42 -17.40
CA TYR A 623 25.23 2.64 -18.41
C TYR A 623 24.83 1.34 -19.12
N ARG A 624 25.81 0.53 -19.56
CA ARG A 624 25.55 -0.76 -20.20
C ARG A 624 24.77 -1.70 -19.28
N TRP A 625 25.20 -1.81 -18.02
CA TRP A 625 24.51 -2.63 -17.03
C TRP A 625 23.08 -2.15 -16.74
N LEU A 626 22.86 -0.83 -16.65
CA LEU A 626 21.52 -0.27 -16.42
C LEU A 626 20.57 -0.52 -17.59
N LYS A 627 21.04 -0.49 -18.83
CA LYS A 627 20.22 -0.85 -20.01
C LYS A 627 19.74 -2.31 -19.95
N GLU A 628 20.54 -3.21 -19.38
CA GLU A 628 20.14 -4.61 -19.17
C GLU A 628 19.17 -4.79 -17.98
N ASN A 629 19.19 -3.88 -17.00
CA ASN A 629 18.43 -3.97 -15.74
C ASN A 629 17.42 -2.82 -15.54
N GLN A 630 16.90 -2.25 -16.62
CA GLN A 630 16.08 -1.03 -16.58
C GLN A 630 14.63 -1.24 -16.10
N THR A 631 14.12 -2.48 -16.08
CA THR A 631 12.71 -2.79 -15.79
C THR A 631 12.16 -2.12 -14.51
N PRO A 632 12.85 -2.17 -13.35
CA PRO A 632 12.34 -1.53 -12.14
C PRO A 632 12.24 0.01 -12.27
N PHE A 633 13.12 0.64 -13.06
CA PHE A 633 13.10 2.08 -13.31
C PHE A 633 12.00 2.47 -14.30
N ILE A 634 11.70 1.61 -15.27
CA ILE A 634 10.56 1.78 -16.18
C ILE A 634 9.25 1.73 -15.38
N VAL A 635 9.07 0.70 -14.54
CA VAL A 635 7.90 0.60 -13.64
C VAL A 635 7.79 1.84 -12.74
N ASN A 636 8.92 2.32 -12.21
CA ASN A 636 8.93 3.56 -11.43
C ASN A 636 8.48 4.79 -12.25
N ARG A 637 8.90 4.92 -13.52
CA ARG A 637 8.47 6.01 -14.41
C ARG A 637 6.97 5.97 -14.69
N PHE A 638 6.43 4.79 -14.99
CA PHE A 638 4.97 4.61 -15.16
C PHE A 638 4.22 5.05 -13.91
N ARG A 639 4.65 4.59 -12.72
CA ARG A 639 4.00 4.97 -11.47
C ARG A 639 4.16 6.45 -11.13
N LEU A 640 5.31 7.06 -11.44
CA LEU A 640 5.51 8.50 -11.29
C LEU A 640 4.57 9.29 -12.21
N LEU A 641 4.37 8.83 -13.46
CA LEU A 641 3.44 9.44 -14.39
C LEU A 641 1.98 9.31 -13.91
N GLU A 642 1.59 8.15 -13.36
CA GLU A 642 0.26 7.97 -12.76
C GLU A 642 -0.04 9.00 -11.66
N LEU A 643 0.94 9.21 -10.76
CA LEU A 643 0.83 10.19 -9.68
C LEU A 643 0.79 11.62 -10.21
N THR A 644 1.63 11.93 -11.21
CA THR A 644 1.69 13.26 -11.82
C THR A 644 0.37 13.60 -12.53
N LEU A 645 -0.22 12.65 -13.26
CA LEU A 645 -1.52 12.81 -13.91
C LEU A 645 -2.68 13.03 -12.91
N LYS A 646 -2.52 12.56 -11.67
CA LYS A 646 -3.54 12.68 -10.63
C LYS A 646 -3.41 13.95 -9.79
N GLU A 647 -2.18 14.39 -9.53
CA GLU A 647 -1.89 15.43 -8.51
C GLU A 647 -1.39 16.75 -9.11
N LYS A 648 -0.92 16.77 -10.35
CA LYS A 648 -0.18 17.91 -10.94
C LYS A 648 -0.87 18.53 -12.14
N GLN A 649 -0.41 19.74 -12.49
CA GLN A 649 -0.86 20.45 -13.67
C GLN A 649 -0.29 19.83 -14.94
N ARG A 650 -0.96 20.09 -16.07
CA ARG A 650 -0.58 19.54 -17.37
C ARG A 650 0.86 19.83 -17.78
N SER A 651 1.35 21.03 -17.52
CA SER A 651 2.74 21.42 -17.84
C SER A 651 3.79 20.55 -17.16
N GLU A 652 3.55 20.09 -15.93
CA GLU A 652 4.46 19.18 -15.21
C GLU A 652 4.46 17.77 -15.84
N VAL A 653 3.31 17.32 -16.36
CA VAL A 653 3.19 16.04 -17.08
C VAL A 653 4.01 16.08 -18.37
N ASP A 654 3.86 17.16 -19.15
CA ASP A 654 4.55 17.31 -20.43
C ASP A 654 6.08 17.38 -20.22
N LEU A 655 6.55 18.06 -19.17
CA LEU A 655 7.97 18.10 -18.79
C LEU A 655 8.52 16.72 -18.43
N LEU A 656 7.78 15.93 -17.66
CA LEU A 656 8.21 14.57 -17.28
C LEU A 656 8.29 13.65 -18.51
N LEU A 657 7.31 13.74 -19.42
CA LEU A 657 7.29 12.93 -20.64
C LEU A 657 8.45 13.29 -21.57
N ALA A 658 8.75 14.58 -21.73
CA ALA A 658 9.92 15.03 -22.47
C ALA A 658 11.22 14.40 -21.92
N GLN A 659 11.44 14.46 -20.60
CA GLN A 659 12.61 13.85 -19.95
C GLN A 659 12.67 12.32 -20.12
N VAL A 660 11.52 11.63 -20.05
CA VAL A 660 11.48 10.18 -20.21
C VAL A 660 11.79 9.76 -21.66
N ASN A 661 11.23 10.47 -22.64
CA ASN A 661 11.41 10.17 -24.06
C ASN A 661 12.83 10.46 -24.54
N GLU A 662 13.55 11.40 -23.91
CA GLU A 662 14.99 11.59 -24.14
C GLU A 662 15.80 10.33 -23.79
N ASP A 663 15.38 9.56 -22.78
CA ASP A 663 16.09 8.39 -22.28
C ASP A 663 15.65 7.06 -22.94
N SER A 664 14.38 6.96 -23.34
CA SER A 664 13.75 5.74 -23.89
C SER A 664 12.37 5.98 -24.50
N ASP A 665 11.99 5.19 -25.51
CA ASP A 665 10.68 5.28 -26.19
C ASP A 665 9.51 4.62 -25.42
N HIS A 666 9.71 4.19 -24.17
CA HIS A 666 8.73 3.39 -23.42
C HIS A 666 7.40 4.13 -23.13
N LEU A 667 7.42 5.46 -23.08
CA LEU A 667 6.22 6.30 -22.86
C LEU A 667 5.86 7.15 -24.08
N GLN A 668 6.42 6.82 -25.26
CA GLN A 668 6.14 7.56 -26.48
C GLN A 668 4.65 7.46 -26.85
N SER A 669 4.04 6.29 -26.72
CA SER A 669 2.61 6.09 -26.98
C SER A 669 1.70 6.95 -26.08
N VAL A 670 2.09 7.18 -24.83
CA VAL A 670 1.37 8.08 -23.92
C VAL A 670 1.56 9.53 -24.35
N SER A 671 2.77 9.88 -24.79
CA SER A 671 3.08 11.22 -25.27
C SER A 671 2.28 11.56 -26.52
N ASP A 672 2.18 10.61 -27.46
CA ASP A 672 1.40 10.77 -28.70
C ASP A 672 -0.11 10.93 -28.43
N GLU A 673 -0.64 10.26 -27.41
CA GLU A 673 -2.02 10.45 -26.95
C GLU A 673 -2.25 11.86 -26.42
N LEU A 674 -1.26 12.38 -25.71
CA LEU A 674 -1.34 13.60 -24.93
C LEU A 674 -1.07 14.86 -25.78
N ASP A 675 -0.12 14.79 -26.72
CA ASP A 675 0.27 15.90 -27.60
C ASP A 675 -0.38 15.74 -28.98
N TYR A 676 -1.65 16.14 -29.07
CA TYR A 676 -2.39 16.15 -30.33
C TYR A 676 -2.70 17.59 -30.76
N PRO A 677 -2.65 17.94 -32.05
CA PRO A 677 -3.03 19.27 -32.51
C PRO A 677 -4.54 19.50 -32.45
N MET A 678 -4.96 20.76 -32.31
CA MET A 678 -6.38 21.13 -32.33
C MET A 678 -7.03 20.65 -33.63
N PRO A 679 -8.23 20.05 -33.60
CA PRO A 679 -8.83 19.48 -34.79
C PRO A 679 -9.10 20.54 -35.87
N GLU A 680 -8.63 20.26 -37.08
CA GLU A 680 -8.85 21.10 -38.26
C GLU A 680 -10.21 20.79 -38.90
N LEU A 681 -10.99 21.83 -39.19
CA LEU A 681 -12.24 21.70 -39.94
C LEU A 681 -11.94 21.66 -41.44
N ILE A 682 -12.47 20.65 -42.14
CA ILE A 682 -12.48 20.61 -43.60
C ILE A 682 -13.43 21.72 -44.07
N ILE A 683 -12.88 22.87 -44.44
CA ILE A 683 -13.63 23.93 -45.10
C ILE A 683 -13.91 23.43 -46.52
N THR A 684 -15.07 22.81 -46.75
CA THR A 684 -15.59 22.68 -48.11
C THR A 684 -15.87 24.10 -48.61
N PRO A 685 -15.21 24.57 -49.68
CA PRO A 685 -15.53 25.86 -50.24
C PRO A 685 -16.98 25.78 -50.71
N THR A 686 -17.87 26.60 -50.15
CA THR A 686 -19.19 26.84 -50.73
C THR A 686 -19.03 27.10 -52.23
N PRO A 687 -19.71 26.36 -53.12
CA PRO A 687 -19.63 26.65 -54.55
C PRO A 687 -20.07 28.10 -54.75
N LYS A 688 -19.18 28.91 -55.36
CA LYS A 688 -19.46 30.32 -55.67
C LYS A 688 -20.83 30.39 -56.35
N PRO A 689 -21.76 31.26 -55.89
CA PRO A 689 -23.00 31.46 -56.62
C PRO A 689 -22.63 31.95 -58.03
N LEU A 690 -23.14 31.23 -59.04
CA LEU A 690 -23.08 31.64 -60.43
C LEU A 690 -23.61 33.08 -60.52
N LYS A 691 -22.80 33.96 -61.15
CA LYS A 691 -23.12 35.36 -61.41
C LYS A 691 -24.52 35.47 -62.02
N ALA A 692 -25.51 35.91 -61.25
CA ALA A 692 -26.77 36.41 -61.78
C ALA A 692 -26.55 37.82 -62.31
N GLN A 693 -27.06 38.07 -63.51
CA GLN A 693 -26.96 39.32 -64.26
C GLN A 693 -27.46 40.52 -63.44
N GLU A 694 -26.72 41.62 -63.55
CA GLU A 694 -27.08 42.94 -63.06
C GLU A 694 -28.45 43.35 -63.63
N THR A 695 -29.38 43.69 -62.75
CA THR A 695 -30.52 44.55 -63.08
C THR A 695 -30.60 45.69 -62.08
N THR A 696 -30.79 46.88 -62.63
CA THR A 696 -30.59 48.22 -62.08
C THR A 696 -31.63 48.70 -61.05
N ASP A 697 -32.41 47.80 -60.46
CA ASP A 697 -33.48 48.14 -59.50
C ASP A 697 -33.06 48.15 -58.02
N PHE A 698 -31.82 47.74 -57.72
CA PHE A 698 -31.31 47.68 -56.35
C PHE A 698 -30.94 49.07 -55.79
N VAL A 699 -30.47 50.00 -56.63
CA VAL A 699 -29.98 51.31 -56.18
C VAL A 699 -31.14 52.22 -55.77
N THR A 700 -32.27 52.20 -56.48
CA THR A 700 -33.48 52.95 -56.14
C THR A 700 -34.18 52.37 -54.91
N SER A 701 -34.19 51.05 -54.75
CA SER A 701 -34.76 50.37 -53.58
C SER A 701 -33.92 50.58 -52.31
N ALA A 702 -32.59 50.55 -52.43
CA ALA A 702 -31.69 50.82 -51.30
C ALA A 702 -31.82 52.27 -50.79
N THR A 703 -31.95 53.25 -51.69
CA THR A 703 -32.05 54.67 -51.30
C THR A 703 -33.31 54.97 -50.49
N LYS A 704 -34.41 54.26 -50.76
CA LYS A 704 -35.68 54.42 -50.03
C LYS A 704 -35.64 53.76 -48.64
N VAL A 705 -35.04 52.57 -48.54
CA VAL A 705 -34.86 51.85 -47.26
C VAL A 705 -33.88 52.58 -46.34
N PHE A 706 -32.80 53.17 -46.88
CA PHE A 706 -31.89 53.99 -46.07
C PHE A 706 -32.53 55.28 -45.53
N SER A 707 -33.51 55.87 -46.24
CA SER A 707 -34.27 57.02 -45.74
C SER A 707 -35.29 56.65 -44.65
N GLU A 708 -35.88 55.44 -44.70
CA GLU A 708 -36.80 54.95 -43.65
C GLU A 708 -36.04 54.57 -42.37
N TYR A 709 -34.86 53.94 -42.49
CA TYR A 709 -33.99 53.62 -41.34
C TYR A 709 -33.40 54.86 -40.65
N ALA A 710 -33.16 55.95 -41.39
CA ALA A 710 -32.66 57.20 -40.81
C ALA A 710 -33.71 57.89 -39.90
N CYS A 711 -35.00 57.75 -40.22
CA CYS A 711 -36.10 58.28 -39.39
C CYS A 711 -36.36 57.40 -38.15
N GLU A 712 -36.27 56.07 -38.25
CA GLU A 712 -36.46 55.18 -37.09
C GLU A 712 -35.28 55.24 -36.10
N ALA A 713 -34.05 55.44 -36.58
CA ALA A 713 -32.88 55.63 -35.73
C ALA A 713 -32.96 56.92 -34.89
N THR A 714 -33.59 57.99 -35.40
CA THR A 714 -33.81 59.22 -34.63
C THR A 714 -34.87 59.06 -33.52
N VAL A 715 -35.87 58.19 -33.71
CA VAL A 715 -36.89 57.90 -32.69
C VAL A 715 -36.34 56.99 -31.59
N TYR A 716 -35.47 56.02 -31.94
CA TYR A 716 -34.76 55.19 -30.96
C TYR A 716 -33.65 55.95 -30.20
N ALA A 717 -32.98 56.92 -30.84
CA ALA A 717 -32.01 57.77 -30.16
C ALA A 717 -32.69 58.75 -29.17
N GLN A 718 -33.89 59.25 -29.47
CA GLN A 718 -34.67 60.08 -28.55
C GLN A 718 -35.26 59.30 -27.37
N SER A 719 -35.65 58.04 -27.56
CA SER A 719 -36.13 57.17 -26.47
C SER A 719 -34.99 56.69 -25.55
N ALA A 720 -33.81 56.43 -26.12
CA ALA A 720 -32.59 56.12 -25.34
C ALA A 720 -32.07 57.34 -24.54
N PHE A 721 -32.21 58.56 -25.07
CA PHE A 721 -31.88 59.79 -24.32
C PHE A 721 -32.83 60.04 -23.14
N HIS A 722 -34.13 59.73 -23.29
CA HIS A 722 -35.11 59.82 -22.18
C HIS A 722 -34.87 58.79 -21.07
N TRP A 723 -34.39 57.58 -21.41
CA TRP A 723 -33.98 56.57 -20.42
C TRP A 723 -32.69 56.96 -19.68
N ALA A 724 -31.75 57.63 -20.37
CA ALA A 724 -30.52 58.13 -19.76
C ALA A 724 -30.79 59.30 -18.78
N GLU A 725 -31.68 60.25 -19.11
CA GLU A 725 -32.05 61.35 -18.19
C GLU A 725 -32.77 60.86 -16.92
N GLY A 726 -33.58 59.80 -17.00
CA GLY A 726 -34.23 59.17 -15.84
C GLY A 726 -33.26 58.42 -14.91
N PHE A 727 -32.14 57.95 -15.44
CA PHE A 727 -31.11 57.24 -14.65
C PHE A 727 -30.16 58.23 -13.94
N PHE A 728 -29.83 59.36 -14.58
CA PHE A 728 -28.94 60.37 -13.99
C PHE A 728 -29.64 61.33 -13.01
N SER A 729 -30.96 61.52 -13.10
CA SER A 729 -31.74 62.28 -12.10
C SER A 729 -31.90 61.54 -10.77
N LYS A 730 -31.78 60.20 -10.74
CA LYS A 730 -31.78 59.38 -9.51
C LYS A 730 -30.42 59.30 -8.79
N MET A 731 -29.33 59.75 -9.41
CA MET A 731 -27.99 59.76 -8.79
C MET A 731 -27.56 61.14 -8.25
N LYS A 732 -28.39 62.18 -8.39
CA LYS A 732 -28.12 63.52 -7.87
C LYS A 732 -29.26 64.06 -7.00
N GLN A 733 -29.44 63.49 -5.82
CA GLN A 733 -29.95 64.25 -4.67
C GLN A 733 -29.20 63.84 -3.40
N PRO A 734 -28.55 64.77 -2.68
CA PRO A 734 -27.98 64.51 -1.37
C PRO A 734 -29.07 64.50 -0.29
N ALA A 735 -28.81 63.79 0.80
CA ALA A 735 -29.66 63.77 1.99
C ALA A 735 -29.76 65.17 2.64
N GLN A 736 -30.97 65.56 3.04
CA GLN A 736 -31.20 66.57 4.08
C GLN A 736 -32.51 66.25 4.84
N GLU A 737 -32.44 66.44 6.15
CA GLU A 737 -33.40 66.12 7.20
C GLU A 737 -34.54 67.15 7.34
N GLU A 738 -35.45 66.89 8.29
CA GLU A 738 -36.55 67.70 8.86
C GLU A 738 -37.89 67.65 8.09
N GLU A 739 -39.08 67.57 8.68
CA GLU A 739 -39.65 67.23 10.00
C GLU A 739 -41.19 67.30 9.78
N ASP A 740 -41.94 66.50 10.54
CA ASP A 740 -43.38 66.60 10.86
C ASP A 740 -44.45 66.68 9.75
N THR A 741 -45.32 65.66 9.69
CA THR A 741 -46.64 65.72 10.37
C THR A 741 -47.43 64.41 10.21
N PHE A 742 -48.10 64.06 11.31
CA PHE A 742 -49.09 63.00 11.49
C PHE A 742 -50.20 63.01 10.43
N GLU A 743 -50.68 61.82 10.05
CA GLU A 743 -52.09 61.43 10.29
C GLU A 743 -52.24 59.91 10.11
N VAL A 744 -52.59 59.24 11.20
CA VAL A 744 -53.10 57.88 11.22
C VAL A 744 -54.62 57.99 11.35
N GLU A 745 -55.37 57.44 10.40
CA GLU A 745 -56.76 57.07 10.66
C GLU A 745 -56.94 55.55 10.58
N HIS A 746 -57.36 55.04 11.73
CA HIS A 746 -57.80 53.70 12.05
C HIS A 746 -59.04 53.30 11.24
N ILE A 747 -59.12 52.02 10.85
CA ILE A 747 -60.33 51.21 11.11
C ILE A 747 -59.92 49.82 11.62
N GLU A 748 -60.32 49.61 12.87
CA GLU A 748 -60.69 48.41 13.63
C GLU A 748 -60.70 47.05 12.88
N SER A 749 -60.04 46.04 13.42
CA SER A 749 -60.73 45.17 14.39
C SER A 749 -59.77 44.50 15.38
N PHE A 750 -60.08 44.70 16.65
CA PHE A 750 -59.50 44.11 17.85
C PHE A 750 -60.60 43.35 18.60
N ASN A 751 -60.18 42.59 19.61
CA ASN A 751 -60.90 41.90 20.70
C ASN A 751 -61.10 40.40 20.45
N THR A 752 -60.66 39.48 21.32
CA THR A 752 -60.29 39.49 22.76
C THR A 752 -59.58 38.14 23.00
N ALA A 753 -58.63 37.91 23.91
CA ALA A 753 -58.58 38.10 25.37
C ALA A 753 -57.10 37.82 25.80
N ILE A 754 -56.42 38.57 26.68
CA ILE A 754 -56.56 38.68 28.15
C ILE A 754 -56.64 37.27 28.78
N SER A 755 -55.76 36.78 29.66
CA SER A 755 -54.67 37.34 30.49
C SER A 755 -53.97 36.18 31.23
N ASN A 756 -52.77 36.47 31.74
CA ASN A 756 -51.87 35.71 32.62
C ASN A 756 -50.85 34.80 31.96
#